data_AF-A0A953TYK9-F1
#
_entry.id   AF-A0A953TYK9-F1
#
_cell.length_a   1.000
_cell.length_b   1.000
_cell.length_c   1.000
_cell.angle_alpha   90.00
_cell.angle_beta   90.00
_cell.angle_gamma   90.00
#
_symmetry.space_group_name_H-M   'P 1'
#
loop_
_entity.id
_entity.type
_entity.pdbx_description
1 polymer ?
#
loop_
_entity_poly.entity_id
_entity_poly.type
_entity_poly.pdbx_seq_one_letter_code
_entity_poly.pdbx_strand_id
1 'polypeptide(L)'
;MAVLAWVAPRISGQAGTSGFPSKTNGEWASYSSDIKGSRYMPLDQINASNFNKLEVAWRFKTDNLGPRPEYKLEGTPLMVKGTLYATAGTRRAIVALDAKSGEQKWVYSMDEGKRAEMAPRVLSGRGLSYWTDGKGDDRIIYVTIGYRLVQLNAKTGQPIATFGKSGVVDLKEGVVYGKLINGKWQQVQIPLVEGEIGINSTPLVVGDVIVVQAAMAEGLRYEYTNNSKGLVRAYDVRTGKQLWRFNMMPGPGEFGHDTWEGDSWNWTGNTGVWTEMSADAEAGIVYLPGESPTIDAYGGNRPGAGLFAESVVALDLKTGKRKWHFQVVHHGLWDYDLSGAPLLMDVTIDGKPRKIIGQTSKEGWLYTFDRITGEPIWPIVEKPVPQSDVPGEKSWPTQPFPTKPPTFSRNYLAKDDVIDFTPELRAKALENLKKYRWEEMPFVPYVIPSEKWLGTILVGNTMGGVNWEGSSFNPETGIFYTQANNSSISGASLSPDYFESIKPEKHTPNHIAIWEAPGFGTPDFEAPSTSGYARQNQPAAGGGRAGAAAAGGGRAGAAAAGGRAGGGGGGGRGANALTEGLGGLPIIKPPYGVITALDMHNGTMKWQVPHGDTPDAVRNSPLLKGLNIPKTGQNGIVGVCLTKSLVIVGDPQVTAPPDRPRGAMLRAYDQETGKEVGAVWMPSSQSGNPMTYMVDGRQYIIVAVGGGNYTSEYIAFALPQSEVGRPTNNQR
;
A
#
# COMPACT_ATOMS: atom_id res chain seq x y z
N MET A 1 -7.52 55.16 -39.31
CA MET A 1 -7.45 54.51 -37.98
C MET A 1 -8.19 53.19 -38.08
N ALA A 2 -7.48 52.07 -38.01
CA ALA A 2 -8.06 50.73 -38.07
C ALA A 2 -7.71 49.99 -36.77
N VAL A 3 -8.73 49.56 -36.04
CA VAL A 3 -8.61 48.79 -34.79
C VAL A 3 -8.57 47.31 -35.16
N LEU A 4 -7.43 46.65 -34.92
CA LEU A 4 -7.31 45.20 -35.00
C LEU A 4 -7.84 44.58 -33.70
N ALA A 5 -8.94 43.84 -33.80
CA ALA A 5 -9.40 42.93 -32.76
C ALA A 5 -8.60 41.62 -32.82
N TRP A 6 -7.86 41.31 -31.75
CA TRP A 6 -7.23 40.00 -31.59
C TRP A 6 -8.27 38.99 -31.13
N VAL A 7 -8.65 38.08 -32.04
CA VAL A 7 -9.38 36.86 -31.69
C VAL A 7 -8.34 35.81 -31.29
N ALA A 8 -8.25 35.50 -29.99
CA ALA A 8 -7.46 34.38 -29.53
C ALA A 8 -8.07 33.06 -30.08
N PRO A 9 -7.26 32.14 -30.64
CA PRO A 9 -7.79 30.86 -31.08
C PRO A 9 -8.25 30.07 -29.86
N ARG A 10 -9.54 29.70 -29.85
CA ARG A 10 -10.02 28.63 -28.99
C ARG A 10 -9.31 27.34 -29.44
N ILE A 11 -8.46 26.79 -28.59
CA ILE A 11 -7.90 25.46 -28.77
C ILE A 11 -9.05 24.47 -28.57
N SER A 12 -9.74 24.15 -29.66
CA SER A 12 -10.69 23.04 -29.75
C SER A 12 -9.94 21.80 -30.22
N GLY A 13 -9.96 20.73 -29.44
CA GLY A 13 -9.65 19.38 -29.93
C GLY A 13 -8.73 18.54 -29.05
N GLN A 14 -9.23 18.08 -27.90
CA GLN A 14 -8.84 16.77 -27.39
C GLN A 14 -9.35 15.72 -28.38
N ALA A 15 -8.47 15.25 -29.27
CA ALA A 15 -8.73 14.06 -30.06
C ALA A 15 -7.44 13.23 -30.17
N GLY A 16 -7.42 12.11 -29.45
CA GLY A 16 -6.90 10.86 -30.00
C GLY A 16 -5.44 10.46 -29.76
N THR A 17 -4.86 10.62 -28.57
CA THR A 17 -3.54 10.02 -28.28
C THR A 17 -3.41 9.22 -26.98
N SER A 18 -4.39 9.20 -26.07
CA SER A 18 -4.22 8.50 -24.80
C SER A 18 -4.96 7.16 -24.65
N GLY A 19 -5.98 6.84 -25.45
CA GLY A 19 -6.70 5.55 -25.34
C GLY A 19 -7.37 5.27 -23.99
N PHE A 20 -7.32 6.21 -23.04
CA PHE A 20 -7.95 6.08 -21.72
C PHE A 20 -9.35 6.68 -21.71
N PRO A 21 -10.31 6.05 -21.00
CA PRO A 21 -11.63 6.64 -20.79
C PRO A 21 -11.55 8.00 -20.10
N SER A 22 -12.47 8.91 -20.45
CA SER A 22 -12.43 10.30 -20.04
C SER A 22 -12.97 10.51 -18.63
N LYS A 23 -12.24 11.26 -17.79
CA LYS A 23 -12.74 11.73 -16.48
C LYS A 23 -13.96 12.67 -16.59
N THR A 24 -14.25 13.22 -17.78
CA THR A 24 -15.34 14.20 -17.98
C THR A 24 -16.72 13.67 -17.61
N ASN A 25 -16.92 12.36 -17.69
CA ASN A 25 -18.19 11.71 -17.34
C ASN A 25 -18.17 11.10 -15.93
N GLY A 26 -17.13 11.39 -15.13
CA GLY A 26 -16.92 10.81 -13.80
C GLY A 26 -16.55 9.33 -13.82
N GLU A 27 -15.92 8.86 -14.89
CA GLU A 27 -15.35 7.50 -14.99
C GLU A 27 -14.01 7.40 -14.25
N TRP A 28 -13.83 6.30 -13.51
CA TRP A 28 -12.60 5.98 -12.78
C TRP A 28 -11.95 4.75 -13.43
N ALA A 29 -11.26 4.96 -14.54
CA ALA A 29 -10.84 3.88 -15.45
C ALA A 29 -9.47 3.24 -15.13
N SER A 30 -8.79 3.71 -14.09
CA SER A 30 -7.49 3.20 -13.62
C SER A 30 -7.52 3.15 -12.09
N TYR A 31 -6.72 2.27 -11.47
CA TYR A 31 -6.64 2.15 -10.00
C TYR A 31 -6.50 3.51 -9.32
N SER A 32 -5.62 4.37 -9.85
CA SER A 32 -5.38 5.72 -9.32
C SER A 32 -6.17 6.83 -10.04
N SER A 33 -7.33 6.53 -10.63
CA SER A 33 -8.13 7.39 -11.54
C SER A 33 -7.48 7.75 -12.88
N ASP A 34 -6.15 7.70 -12.96
CA ASP A 34 -5.33 7.87 -14.15
C ASP A 34 -4.02 7.08 -14.00
N ILE A 35 -3.17 7.12 -15.02
CA ILE A 35 -1.83 6.51 -15.02
C ILE A 35 -0.75 7.40 -14.39
N LYS A 36 -1.09 8.64 -14.03
CA LYS A 36 -0.17 9.58 -13.36
C LYS A 36 -0.15 9.38 -11.84
N GLY A 37 -1.13 8.68 -11.29
CA GLY A 37 -1.23 8.36 -9.86
C GLY A 37 -2.08 9.35 -9.05
N SER A 38 -2.85 10.24 -9.68
CA SER A 38 -3.41 11.42 -8.98
C SER A 38 -4.47 11.09 -7.93
N ARG A 39 -5.29 10.05 -8.17
CA ARG A 39 -6.50 9.70 -7.37
C ARG A 39 -7.45 10.87 -7.18
N TYR A 40 -7.52 11.71 -8.20
CA TYR A 40 -8.31 12.92 -8.23
C TYR A 40 -9.41 12.82 -9.27
N MET A 41 -10.63 13.17 -8.87
CA MET A 41 -11.75 13.36 -9.76
C MET A 41 -12.37 14.75 -9.55
N PRO A 42 -12.58 15.56 -10.61
CA PRO A 42 -13.10 16.93 -10.49
C PRO A 42 -14.63 16.99 -10.26
N LEU A 43 -15.17 16.10 -9.42
CA LEU A 43 -16.58 16.10 -9.02
C LEU A 43 -16.78 16.94 -7.76
N ASP A 44 -17.93 17.60 -7.66
CA ASP A 44 -18.25 18.53 -6.55
C ASP A 44 -19.72 18.44 -6.08
N GLN A 45 -20.47 17.42 -6.55
CA GLN A 45 -21.84 17.19 -6.07
C GLN A 45 -21.83 16.82 -4.59
N ILE A 46 -20.86 16.01 -4.18
CA ILE A 46 -20.52 15.76 -2.77
C ILE A 46 -19.42 16.74 -2.37
N ASN A 47 -19.71 17.60 -1.39
CA ASN A 47 -18.82 18.64 -0.89
C ASN A 47 -19.01 18.86 0.62
N ALA A 48 -18.30 19.85 1.18
CA ALA A 48 -18.29 20.12 2.62
C ALA A 48 -19.68 20.38 3.23
N SER A 49 -20.63 20.91 2.46
CA SER A 49 -21.96 21.25 2.97
C SER A 49 -22.91 20.05 3.12
N ASN A 50 -22.62 18.94 2.45
CA ASN A 50 -23.57 17.82 2.33
C ASN A 50 -22.95 16.43 2.61
N PHE A 51 -21.65 16.32 2.89
CA PHE A 51 -21.00 15.02 3.15
C PHE A 51 -21.68 14.21 4.28
N ASN A 52 -22.15 14.87 5.34
CA ASN A 52 -22.85 14.21 6.45
C ASN A 52 -24.25 13.68 6.08
N LYS A 53 -24.75 13.99 4.87
CA LYS A 53 -26.04 13.49 4.37
C LYS A 53 -25.91 12.20 3.57
N LEU A 54 -24.70 11.70 3.33
CA LEU A 54 -24.50 10.48 2.55
C LEU A 54 -25.19 9.29 3.23
N GLU A 55 -25.84 8.47 2.41
CA GLU A 55 -26.45 7.20 2.80
C GLU A 55 -25.79 6.05 2.05
N VAL A 56 -25.85 4.85 2.63
CA VAL A 56 -25.44 3.64 1.90
C VAL A 56 -26.39 3.44 0.73
N ALA A 57 -25.89 3.60 -0.49
CA ALA A 57 -26.63 3.35 -1.72
C ALA A 57 -26.76 1.84 -1.97
N TRP A 58 -25.68 1.09 -1.79
CA TRP A 58 -25.64 -0.37 -1.93
C TRP A 58 -24.36 -0.95 -1.30
N ARG A 59 -24.35 -2.28 -1.13
CA ARG A 59 -23.22 -3.04 -0.56
C ARG A 59 -22.99 -4.32 -1.35
N PHE A 60 -21.75 -4.76 -1.45
CA PHE A 60 -21.38 -6.02 -2.11
C PHE A 60 -20.46 -6.86 -1.23
N LYS A 61 -21.00 -7.96 -0.68
CA LYS A 61 -20.27 -8.92 0.15
C LYS A 61 -19.44 -9.87 -0.71
N THR A 62 -18.20 -10.11 -0.29
CA THR A 62 -17.25 -10.96 -1.03
C THR A 62 -17.11 -12.38 -0.47
N ASP A 63 -17.86 -12.68 0.61
CA ASP A 63 -17.72 -13.87 1.46
C ASP A 63 -17.80 -15.20 0.69
N ASN A 64 -18.59 -15.23 -0.40
CA ASN A 64 -18.81 -16.43 -1.21
C ASN A 64 -17.82 -16.57 -2.39
N LEU A 65 -16.83 -15.67 -2.52
CA LEU A 65 -15.88 -15.64 -3.63
C LEU A 65 -14.53 -16.26 -3.25
N GLY A 66 -14.61 -17.53 -2.86
CA GLY A 66 -13.47 -18.34 -2.46
C GLY A 66 -13.85 -19.36 -1.39
N PRO A 67 -12.89 -20.18 -0.91
CA PRO A 67 -13.18 -21.25 0.04
C PRO A 67 -13.52 -20.74 1.45
N ARG A 68 -13.27 -19.47 1.74
CA ARG A 68 -13.56 -18.83 3.03
C ARG A 68 -13.77 -17.32 2.85
N PRO A 69 -14.47 -16.66 3.79
CA PRO A 69 -14.53 -15.21 3.83
C PRO A 69 -13.15 -14.57 3.96
N GLU A 70 -13.02 -13.41 3.35
CA GLU A 70 -11.84 -12.57 3.40
C GLU A 70 -12.01 -11.49 4.46
N TYR A 71 -10.94 -11.12 5.16
CA TYR A 71 -10.93 -10.03 6.14
C TYR A 71 -10.06 -8.84 5.69
N LYS A 72 -9.41 -8.93 4.53
CA LYS A 72 -8.40 -7.98 4.04
C LYS A 72 -8.58 -7.68 2.55
N LEU A 73 -9.68 -7.01 2.20
CA LEU A 73 -9.96 -6.55 0.84
C LEU A 73 -9.27 -5.21 0.56
N GLU A 74 -8.18 -5.24 -0.20
CA GLU A 74 -7.42 -4.03 -0.56
C GLU A 74 -7.87 -3.41 -1.89
N GLY A 75 -8.83 -4.03 -2.58
CA GLY A 75 -9.21 -3.69 -3.94
C GLY A 75 -9.80 -2.28 -4.10
N THR A 76 -9.38 -1.53 -5.12
CA THR A 76 -10.05 -0.33 -5.61
C THR A 76 -10.75 -0.62 -6.94
N PRO A 77 -12.08 -0.53 -7.01
CA PRO A 77 -12.82 -0.77 -8.25
C PRO A 77 -12.48 0.21 -9.36
N LEU A 78 -12.72 -0.20 -10.61
CA LEU A 78 -12.77 0.70 -11.77
C LEU A 78 -14.22 0.95 -12.16
N MET A 79 -14.59 2.19 -12.48
CA MET A 79 -15.91 2.51 -13.07
C MET A 79 -15.75 2.96 -14.51
N VAL A 80 -16.27 2.17 -15.45
CA VAL A 80 -16.28 2.47 -16.89
C VAL A 80 -17.63 2.11 -17.47
N LYS A 81 -18.25 3.03 -18.24
CA LYS A 81 -19.53 2.84 -18.94
C LYS A 81 -20.64 2.28 -18.03
N GLY A 82 -20.76 2.82 -16.81
CA GLY A 82 -21.78 2.42 -15.83
C GLY A 82 -21.59 1.03 -15.23
N THR A 83 -20.40 0.43 -15.40
CA THR A 83 -20.04 -0.86 -14.80
C THR A 83 -18.84 -0.69 -13.90
N LEU A 84 -18.94 -1.24 -12.69
CA LEU A 84 -17.83 -1.37 -11.77
C LEU A 84 -17.13 -2.70 -11.98
N TYR A 85 -15.81 -2.70 -12.03
CA TYR A 85 -14.98 -3.89 -12.11
C TYR A 85 -14.07 -3.94 -10.88
N ALA A 86 -14.07 -5.05 -10.15
CA ALA A 86 -13.27 -5.19 -8.94
C ALA A 86 -12.73 -6.61 -8.76
N THR A 87 -11.61 -6.73 -8.05
CA THR A 87 -11.22 -8.00 -7.45
C THR A 87 -12.07 -8.27 -6.21
N ALA A 88 -12.32 -9.54 -5.90
CA ALA A 88 -13.16 -9.90 -4.76
C ALA A 88 -12.86 -11.30 -4.22
N GLY A 89 -12.86 -11.39 -2.89
CA GLY A 89 -12.79 -12.63 -2.12
C GLY A 89 -11.42 -13.30 -2.15
N THR A 90 -11.29 -14.35 -1.34
CA THR A 90 -10.04 -15.11 -1.17
C THR A 90 -9.56 -15.79 -2.45
N ARG A 91 -10.41 -15.91 -3.47
CA ARG A 91 -10.07 -16.47 -4.77
C ARG A 91 -9.45 -15.44 -5.73
N ARG A 92 -9.44 -14.15 -5.39
CA ARG A 92 -9.16 -13.07 -6.37
C ARG A 92 -10.05 -13.19 -7.60
N ALA A 93 -11.34 -13.41 -7.35
CA ALA A 93 -12.33 -13.40 -8.42
C ALA A 93 -12.44 -11.97 -8.99
N ILE A 94 -12.82 -11.86 -10.25
CA ILE A 94 -13.17 -10.59 -10.87
C ILE A 94 -14.69 -10.50 -10.93
N VAL A 95 -15.25 -9.42 -10.38
CA VAL A 95 -16.68 -9.14 -10.44
C VAL A 95 -16.91 -7.91 -11.30
N ALA A 96 -17.95 -7.98 -12.15
CA ALA A 96 -18.54 -6.81 -12.76
C ALA A 96 -19.88 -6.52 -12.11
N LEU A 97 -20.05 -5.30 -11.62
CA LEU A 97 -21.24 -4.85 -10.93
C LEU A 97 -21.87 -3.69 -11.71
N ASP A 98 -23.19 -3.60 -11.68
CA ASP A 98 -23.88 -2.38 -12.05
C ASP A 98 -23.48 -1.24 -11.10
N ALA A 99 -22.99 -0.13 -11.65
CA ALA A 99 -22.44 0.95 -10.83
C ALA A 99 -23.50 1.62 -9.96
N LYS A 100 -24.77 1.63 -10.39
CA LYS A 100 -25.86 2.30 -9.67
C LYS A 100 -26.42 1.46 -8.53
N SER A 101 -26.51 0.15 -8.72
CA SER A 101 -27.23 -0.76 -7.82
C SER A 101 -26.34 -1.78 -7.10
N GLY A 102 -25.11 -1.99 -7.55
CA GLY A 102 -24.25 -3.08 -7.07
C GLY A 102 -24.65 -4.47 -7.57
N GLU A 103 -25.62 -4.58 -8.49
CA GLU A 103 -26.04 -5.86 -9.07
C GLU A 103 -24.88 -6.54 -9.81
N GLN A 104 -24.57 -7.80 -9.45
CA GLN A 104 -23.52 -8.55 -10.15
C GLN A 104 -23.97 -8.93 -11.56
N LYS A 105 -23.28 -8.38 -12.56
CA LYS A 105 -23.47 -8.68 -13.99
C LYS A 105 -22.79 -9.98 -14.39
N TRP A 106 -21.54 -10.17 -13.97
CA TRP A 106 -20.78 -11.39 -14.20
C TRP A 106 -19.68 -11.55 -13.15
N VAL A 107 -19.18 -12.78 -13.02
CA VAL A 107 -18.02 -13.11 -12.20
C VAL A 107 -17.09 -14.05 -12.97
N TYR A 108 -15.79 -13.82 -12.84
CA TYR A 108 -14.74 -14.71 -13.32
C TYR A 108 -13.87 -15.15 -12.16
N SER A 109 -13.47 -16.42 -12.15
CA SER A 109 -12.62 -16.99 -11.11
C SER A 109 -11.75 -18.08 -11.72
N MET A 110 -10.49 -18.15 -11.30
CA MET A 110 -9.56 -19.21 -11.68
C MET A 110 -9.12 -19.95 -10.42
N ASP A 111 -9.34 -21.27 -10.38
CA ASP A 111 -8.75 -22.11 -9.34
C ASP A 111 -7.41 -22.65 -9.83
N GLU A 112 -6.32 -22.23 -9.19
CA GLU A 112 -4.97 -22.61 -9.55
C GLU A 112 -4.40 -23.70 -8.63
N GLY A 113 -5.20 -24.19 -7.68
CA GLY A 113 -4.83 -25.21 -6.71
C GLY A 113 -3.49 -24.89 -6.03
N LYS A 114 -2.58 -25.87 -6.05
CA LYS A 114 -1.27 -25.77 -5.40
C LYS A 114 -0.47 -24.55 -5.83
N ARG A 115 -0.61 -24.11 -7.08
CA ARG A 115 0.12 -22.93 -7.58
C ARG A 115 -0.28 -21.64 -6.88
N ALA A 116 -1.57 -21.47 -6.53
CA ALA A 116 -2.02 -20.33 -5.75
C ALA A 116 -1.66 -20.50 -4.26
N GLU A 117 -1.69 -21.72 -3.72
CA GLU A 117 -1.30 -21.99 -2.33
C GLU A 117 0.18 -21.65 -2.05
N MET A 118 1.05 -21.79 -3.04
CA MET A 118 2.48 -21.51 -2.93
C MET A 118 2.87 -20.07 -3.27
N ALA A 119 1.93 -19.27 -3.78
CA ALA A 119 2.23 -17.90 -4.17
C ALA A 119 2.24 -16.97 -2.95
N PRO A 120 3.15 -15.98 -2.90
CA PRO A 120 3.06 -14.91 -1.92
C PRO A 120 1.91 -13.96 -2.29
N ARG A 121 1.54 -13.08 -1.35
CA ARG A 121 0.60 -11.98 -1.60
C ARG A 121 -0.77 -12.51 -2.07
N VAL A 122 -1.34 -13.43 -1.29
CA VAL A 122 -2.63 -14.08 -1.60
C VAL A 122 -3.84 -13.14 -1.37
N LEU A 123 -5.06 -13.68 -1.40
CA LEU A 123 -6.34 -12.96 -1.26
C LEU A 123 -6.69 -12.06 -2.47
N SER A 124 -7.67 -11.17 -2.32
CA SER A 124 -8.27 -10.38 -3.42
C SER A 124 -7.29 -9.45 -4.15
N GLY A 125 -6.20 -9.03 -3.50
CA GLY A 125 -5.30 -8.01 -4.04
C GLY A 125 -5.98 -6.64 -4.25
N ARG A 126 -5.31 -5.75 -4.96
CA ARG A 126 -5.59 -4.30 -5.01
C ARG A 126 -6.43 -3.88 -6.20
N GLY A 127 -6.61 -4.75 -7.19
CA GLY A 127 -7.54 -4.49 -8.28
C GLY A 127 -7.10 -5.10 -9.60
N LEU A 128 -7.46 -4.39 -10.66
CA LEU A 128 -7.35 -4.81 -12.05
C LEU A 128 -7.16 -3.57 -12.94
N SER A 129 -6.95 -3.81 -14.21
CA SER A 129 -6.75 -2.76 -15.22
C SER A 129 -7.74 -2.89 -16.36
N TYR A 130 -8.03 -1.76 -17.00
CA TYR A 130 -8.94 -1.67 -18.14
C TYR A 130 -8.16 -1.28 -19.39
N TRP A 131 -8.55 -1.85 -20.52
CA TRP A 131 -8.04 -1.47 -21.84
C TRP A 131 -9.19 -1.39 -22.85
N THR A 132 -9.10 -0.46 -23.81
CA THR A 132 -10.04 -0.35 -24.94
C THR A 132 -9.35 0.12 -26.22
N ASP A 133 -9.83 -0.33 -27.38
CA ASP A 133 -9.45 0.26 -28.68
C ASP A 133 -10.29 1.48 -29.06
N GLY A 134 -11.29 1.84 -28.25
CA GLY A 134 -12.26 2.89 -28.56
C GLY A 134 -13.25 2.52 -29.67
N LYS A 135 -13.22 1.28 -30.18
CA LYS A 135 -14.08 0.77 -31.26
C LYS A 135 -14.97 -0.40 -30.81
N GLY A 136 -14.95 -0.72 -29.52
CA GLY A 136 -15.85 -1.69 -28.88
C GLY A 136 -15.16 -2.93 -28.31
N ASP A 137 -13.84 -3.05 -28.45
CA ASP A 137 -13.07 -4.08 -27.78
C ASP A 137 -12.62 -3.57 -26.41
N ASP A 138 -13.43 -3.84 -25.39
CA ASP A 138 -13.20 -3.47 -24.01
C ASP A 138 -12.73 -4.69 -23.20
N ARG A 139 -11.61 -4.56 -22.47
CA ARG A 139 -10.97 -5.68 -21.78
C ARG A 139 -10.61 -5.35 -20.33
N ILE A 140 -10.74 -6.36 -19.48
CA ILE A 140 -10.25 -6.38 -18.10
C ILE A 140 -8.98 -7.22 -18.04
N ILE A 141 -7.95 -6.69 -17.39
CA ILE A 141 -6.62 -7.31 -17.29
C ILE A 141 -6.25 -7.40 -15.81
N TYR A 142 -5.81 -8.57 -15.36
CA TYR A 142 -5.36 -8.74 -13.98
C TYR A 142 -4.33 -9.86 -13.86
N VAL A 143 -3.67 -9.93 -12.70
CA VAL A 143 -2.76 -11.02 -12.37
C VAL A 143 -3.37 -11.91 -11.29
N THR A 144 -3.45 -13.20 -11.56
CA THR A 144 -4.00 -14.20 -10.64
C THR A 144 -3.08 -14.40 -9.42
N ILE A 145 -3.56 -15.13 -8.39
CA ILE A 145 -2.77 -15.45 -7.20
C ILE A 145 -1.50 -16.21 -7.60
N GLY A 146 -1.63 -17.22 -8.46
CA GLY A 146 -0.53 -18.02 -8.98
C GLY A 146 0.38 -17.30 -9.98
N TYR A 147 0.32 -15.97 -10.09
CA TYR A 147 1.17 -15.19 -10.99
C TYR A 147 0.97 -15.56 -12.47
N ARG A 148 -0.28 -15.40 -12.95
CA ARG A 148 -0.63 -15.49 -14.37
C ARG A 148 -1.33 -14.22 -14.81
N LEU A 149 -0.94 -13.67 -15.96
CA LEU A 149 -1.60 -12.52 -16.56
C LEU A 149 -2.80 -13.02 -17.37
N VAL A 150 -3.99 -12.54 -17.03
CA VAL A 150 -5.26 -12.95 -17.64
C VAL A 150 -5.96 -11.74 -18.23
N GLN A 151 -6.58 -11.93 -19.40
CA GLN A 151 -7.36 -10.91 -20.07
C GLN A 151 -8.78 -11.41 -20.35
N LEU A 152 -9.77 -10.60 -19.98
CA LEU A 152 -11.20 -10.91 -20.07
C LEU A 152 -11.92 -9.87 -20.94
N ASN A 153 -12.94 -10.27 -21.67
CA ASN A 153 -13.89 -9.35 -22.30
C ASN A 153 -14.69 -8.61 -21.20
N ALA A 154 -14.65 -7.28 -21.19
CA ALA A 154 -15.22 -6.49 -20.09
C ALA A 154 -16.75 -6.60 -19.99
N LYS A 155 -17.44 -6.94 -21.09
CA LYS A 155 -18.90 -7.08 -21.10
C LYS A 155 -19.36 -8.44 -20.57
N THR A 156 -18.59 -9.50 -20.81
CA THR A 156 -19.03 -10.89 -20.60
C THR A 156 -18.23 -11.65 -19.54
N GLY A 157 -17.05 -11.16 -19.16
CA GLY A 157 -16.12 -11.86 -18.28
C GLY A 157 -15.43 -13.06 -18.93
N GLN A 158 -15.65 -13.32 -20.23
CA GLN A 158 -15.02 -14.44 -20.93
C GLN A 158 -13.55 -14.16 -21.22
N PRO A 159 -12.63 -15.14 -21.03
CA PRO A 159 -11.24 -14.99 -21.42
C PRO A 159 -11.07 -14.68 -22.91
N ILE A 160 -10.14 -13.79 -23.25
CA ILE A 160 -9.80 -13.47 -24.64
C ILE A 160 -8.90 -14.58 -25.19
N ALA A 161 -9.48 -15.54 -25.92
CA ALA A 161 -8.78 -16.75 -26.35
C ALA A 161 -7.47 -16.49 -27.16
N THR A 162 -7.37 -15.35 -27.85
CA THR A 162 -6.20 -14.97 -28.65
C THR A 162 -5.06 -14.36 -27.85
N PHE A 163 -5.26 -14.10 -26.55
CA PHE A 163 -4.25 -13.50 -25.68
C PHE A 163 -3.40 -14.61 -25.03
N GLY A 164 -2.08 -14.54 -25.18
CA GLY A 164 -1.16 -15.56 -24.68
C GLY A 164 -1.53 -16.96 -25.16
N LYS A 165 -1.58 -17.92 -24.25
CA LYS A 165 -2.07 -19.28 -24.47
C LYS A 165 -3.48 -19.42 -23.88
N SER A 166 -4.49 -19.36 -24.74
CA SER A 166 -5.91 -19.50 -24.36
C SER A 166 -6.38 -18.47 -23.31
N GLY A 167 -5.97 -17.21 -23.45
CA GLY A 167 -6.34 -16.11 -22.55
C GLY A 167 -5.37 -15.86 -21.40
N VAL A 168 -4.23 -16.54 -21.37
CA VAL A 168 -3.30 -16.56 -20.23
C VAL A 168 -1.85 -16.45 -20.67
N VAL A 169 -1.07 -15.60 -20.00
CA VAL A 169 0.40 -15.61 -20.05
C VAL A 169 0.93 -16.09 -18.71
N ASP A 170 1.77 -17.13 -18.72
CA ASP A 170 2.42 -17.63 -17.51
C ASP A 170 3.61 -16.72 -17.15
N LEU A 171 3.46 -15.96 -16.06
CA LEU A 171 4.48 -15.02 -15.65
C LEU A 171 5.64 -15.70 -14.89
N LYS A 172 5.55 -16.97 -14.47
CA LYS A 172 6.69 -17.66 -13.84
C LYS A 172 7.74 -18.08 -14.87
N GLU A 173 7.38 -18.19 -16.15
CA GLU A 173 8.34 -18.51 -17.21
C GLU A 173 9.44 -17.44 -17.31
N GLY A 174 10.70 -17.87 -17.27
CA GLY A 174 11.89 -17.03 -17.30
C GLY A 174 12.28 -16.41 -15.95
N VAL A 175 11.51 -16.61 -14.89
CA VAL A 175 11.87 -16.15 -13.54
C VAL A 175 12.91 -17.10 -12.95
N VAL A 176 13.96 -16.56 -12.36
CA VAL A 176 15.10 -17.33 -11.84
C VAL A 176 15.36 -17.03 -10.36
N TYR A 177 16.03 -17.97 -9.71
CA TYR A 177 16.60 -17.83 -8.37
C TYR A 177 18.01 -18.41 -8.34
N GLY A 178 18.80 -18.05 -7.32
CA GLY A 178 20.13 -18.61 -7.14
C GLY A 178 20.07 -20.06 -6.68
N LYS A 179 20.93 -20.93 -7.19
CA LYS A 179 21.08 -22.30 -6.66
C LYS A 179 22.54 -22.71 -6.63
N LEU A 180 22.96 -23.24 -5.49
CA LEU A 180 24.29 -23.83 -5.35
C LEU A 180 24.29 -25.22 -5.99
N ILE A 181 25.04 -25.39 -7.08
CA ILE A 181 25.17 -26.64 -7.83
C ILE A 181 26.66 -26.97 -7.92
N ASN A 182 27.07 -28.09 -7.33
CA ASN A 182 28.48 -28.54 -7.29
C ASN A 182 29.43 -27.46 -6.75
N GLY A 183 29.02 -26.76 -5.68
CA GLY A 183 29.80 -25.69 -5.06
C GLY A 183 29.87 -24.38 -5.85
N LYS A 184 29.06 -24.21 -6.91
CA LYS A 184 28.99 -22.99 -7.70
C LYS A 184 27.56 -22.45 -7.77
N TRP A 185 27.41 -21.16 -7.55
CA TRP A 185 26.13 -20.47 -7.68
C TRP A 185 25.74 -20.33 -9.16
N GLN A 186 24.50 -20.70 -9.46
CA GLN A 186 23.93 -20.61 -10.79
C GLN A 186 22.49 -20.08 -10.72
N GLN A 187 22.10 -19.29 -11.72
CA GLN A 187 20.72 -18.89 -11.91
C GLN A 187 19.93 -20.02 -12.55
N VAL A 188 18.85 -20.43 -11.89
CA VAL A 188 17.97 -21.49 -12.39
C VAL A 188 16.52 -21.03 -12.39
N GLN A 189 15.77 -21.47 -13.39
CA GLN A 189 14.32 -21.24 -13.49
C GLN A 189 13.60 -21.72 -12.21
N ILE A 190 12.70 -20.89 -11.70
CA ILE A 190 11.84 -21.31 -10.58
C ILE A 190 10.86 -22.42 -11.02
N PRO A 191 10.47 -23.35 -10.14
CA PRO A 191 9.41 -24.30 -10.44
C PRO A 191 8.11 -23.58 -10.81
N LEU A 192 7.44 -24.00 -11.90
CA LEU A 192 6.23 -23.32 -12.37
C LEU A 192 5.03 -23.51 -11.42
N VAL A 193 5.02 -24.53 -10.56
CA VAL A 193 3.95 -24.72 -9.57
C VAL A 193 4.38 -24.16 -8.23
N GLU A 194 5.50 -24.63 -7.69
CA GLU A 194 5.96 -24.35 -6.33
C GLU A 194 6.81 -23.09 -6.19
N GLY A 195 7.33 -22.53 -7.29
CA GLY A 195 8.22 -21.37 -7.25
C GLY A 195 7.53 -20.16 -6.66
N GLU A 196 8.18 -19.52 -5.69
CA GLU A 196 7.64 -18.39 -4.93
C GLU A 196 7.83 -17.08 -5.72
N ILE A 197 6.74 -16.55 -6.26
CA ILE A 197 6.63 -15.21 -6.85
C ILE A 197 5.15 -14.92 -7.08
N GLY A 198 4.73 -13.69 -6.86
CA GLY A 198 3.35 -13.27 -6.98
C GLY A 198 3.24 -11.78 -7.26
N ILE A 199 2.02 -11.26 -7.20
CA ILE A 199 1.75 -9.83 -7.14
C ILE A 199 0.29 -9.64 -6.68
N ASN A 200 0.04 -8.62 -5.86
CA ASN A 200 -1.29 -8.18 -5.48
C ASN A 200 -1.63 -6.77 -5.98
N SER A 201 -0.70 -6.06 -6.63
CA SER A 201 -0.93 -4.78 -7.33
C SER A 201 -1.47 -4.95 -8.74
N THR A 202 -2.00 -3.86 -9.31
CA THR A 202 -2.56 -3.85 -10.66
C THR A 202 -1.45 -3.78 -11.73
N PRO A 203 -1.57 -4.51 -12.86
CA PRO A 203 -0.66 -4.34 -13.98
C PRO A 203 -0.92 -3.00 -14.67
N LEU A 204 0.09 -2.16 -14.85
CA LEU A 204 -0.10 -0.84 -15.48
C LEU A 204 -0.33 -1.00 -16.99
N VAL A 205 -1.45 -0.51 -17.50
CA VAL A 205 -1.74 -0.47 -18.95
C VAL A 205 -1.48 0.94 -19.45
N VAL A 206 -0.72 1.09 -20.53
CA VAL A 206 -0.47 2.37 -21.22
C VAL A 206 -0.54 2.18 -22.73
N GLY A 207 -1.60 2.71 -23.35
CA GLY A 207 -1.89 2.42 -24.76
C GLY A 207 -2.03 0.91 -24.95
N ASP A 208 -1.24 0.33 -25.87
CA ASP A 208 -1.26 -1.10 -26.17
C ASP A 208 -0.19 -1.92 -25.40
N VAL A 209 0.41 -1.33 -24.35
CA VAL A 209 1.45 -1.96 -23.52
C VAL A 209 0.91 -2.26 -22.13
N ILE A 210 1.01 -3.53 -21.71
CA ILE A 210 0.78 -3.95 -20.33
C ILE A 210 2.15 -4.07 -19.65
N VAL A 211 2.40 -3.32 -18.59
CA VAL A 211 3.59 -3.45 -17.73
C VAL A 211 3.20 -4.21 -16.47
N VAL A 212 3.91 -5.30 -16.19
CA VAL A 212 3.61 -6.23 -15.11
C VAL A 212 4.79 -6.32 -14.17
N GLN A 213 4.52 -6.00 -12.91
CA GLN A 213 5.47 -6.06 -11.82
C GLN A 213 5.48 -7.41 -11.08
N ALA A 214 6.29 -7.53 -10.03
CA ALA A 214 6.53 -8.76 -9.28
C ALA A 214 6.76 -8.45 -7.80
N ALA A 215 6.24 -9.32 -6.95
CA ALA A 215 6.46 -9.33 -5.52
C ALA A 215 6.89 -10.72 -5.08
N MET A 216 7.86 -10.75 -4.18
CA MET A 216 8.27 -11.94 -3.47
C MET A 216 7.71 -11.87 -2.06
N ALA A 217 7.90 -12.93 -1.29
CA ALA A 217 7.65 -12.87 0.13
C ALA A 217 8.71 -11.98 0.84
N GLU A 218 8.25 -11.26 1.86
CA GLU A 218 9.05 -10.25 2.57
C GLU A 218 10.27 -10.87 3.26
N GLY A 219 11.44 -10.23 3.14
CA GLY A 219 12.70 -10.74 3.67
C GLY A 219 12.74 -10.81 5.19
N LEU A 220 11.98 -9.97 5.90
CA LEU A 220 11.80 -10.06 7.36
C LEU A 220 11.21 -11.40 7.85
N ARG A 221 10.66 -12.22 6.95
CA ARG A 221 9.94 -13.46 7.28
C ARG A 221 10.80 -14.72 7.17
N TYR A 222 12.07 -14.59 6.79
CA TYR A 222 12.88 -15.74 6.41
C TYR A 222 14.24 -15.79 7.09
N GLU A 223 14.64 -17.02 7.34
CA GLU A 223 15.95 -17.43 7.79
C GLU A 223 16.83 -17.87 6.60
N TYR A 224 16.75 -17.14 5.47
CA TYR A 224 17.55 -17.44 4.28
C TYR A 224 17.88 -16.18 3.47
N THR A 225 18.87 -16.29 2.60
CA THR A 225 19.43 -15.16 1.83
C THR A 225 19.22 -15.25 0.33
N ASN A 226 18.46 -16.25 -0.12
CA ASN A 226 18.18 -16.51 -1.52
C ASN A 226 16.68 -16.55 -1.78
N ASN A 227 16.23 -15.85 -2.81
CA ASN A 227 14.84 -15.86 -3.25
C ASN A 227 14.75 -15.69 -4.77
N SER A 228 13.53 -15.80 -5.33
CA SER A 228 13.24 -15.38 -6.69
C SER A 228 13.71 -13.95 -6.93
N LYS A 229 14.27 -13.70 -8.11
CA LYS A 229 14.73 -12.37 -8.49
C LYS A 229 13.58 -11.49 -8.91
N GLY A 230 13.64 -10.22 -8.53
CA GLY A 230 12.74 -9.18 -8.97
C GLY A 230 12.96 -8.78 -10.42
N LEU A 231 11.85 -8.62 -11.14
CA LEU A 231 11.83 -8.16 -12.53
C LEU A 231 10.52 -7.44 -12.84
N VAL A 232 10.57 -6.61 -13.88
CA VAL A 232 9.40 -5.99 -14.50
C VAL A 232 9.39 -6.35 -15.98
N ARG A 233 8.21 -6.65 -16.54
CA ARG A 233 8.06 -7.01 -17.95
C ARG A 233 6.96 -6.21 -18.60
N ALA A 234 7.06 -6.02 -19.92
CA ALA A 234 5.96 -5.54 -20.71
C ALA A 234 5.46 -6.56 -21.73
N TYR A 235 4.18 -6.48 -22.03
CA TYR A 235 3.48 -7.35 -22.97
C TYR A 235 2.60 -6.52 -23.90
N ASP A 236 2.47 -6.98 -25.13
CA ASP A 236 1.48 -6.47 -26.08
C ASP A 236 0.08 -6.83 -25.60
N VAL A 237 -0.80 -5.83 -25.49
CA VAL A 237 -2.14 -5.99 -24.90
C VAL A 237 -3.05 -6.91 -25.71
N ARG A 238 -2.80 -7.08 -27.02
CA ARG A 238 -3.67 -7.85 -27.91
C ARG A 238 -3.31 -9.32 -27.91
N THR A 239 -2.02 -9.59 -27.92
CA THR A 239 -1.44 -10.91 -28.16
C THR A 239 -0.84 -11.55 -26.92
N GLY A 240 -0.50 -10.77 -25.90
CA GLY A 240 0.23 -11.26 -24.72
C GLY A 240 1.71 -11.57 -25.01
N LYS A 241 2.24 -11.15 -26.16
CA LYS A 241 3.66 -11.32 -26.48
C LYS A 241 4.50 -10.40 -25.60
N GLN A 242 5.55 -10.94 -24.96
CA GLN A 242 6.51 -10.13 -24.20
C GLN A 242 7.24 -9.16 -25.14
N LEU A 243 7.22 -7.88 -24.80
CA LEU A 243 7.90 -6.79 -25.51
C LEU A 243 9.31 -6.59 -24.97
N TRP A 244 9.45 -6.54 -23.65
CA TRP A 244 10.73 -6.38 -22.97
C TRP A 244 10.68 -6.92 -21.54
N ARG A 245 11.87 -7.07 -20.95
CA ARG A 245 12.10 -7.42 -19.55
C ARG A 245 13.18 -6.49 -18.99
N PHE A 246 12.99 -6.03 -17.77
CA PHE A 246 13.97 -5.32 -16.98
C PHE A 246 14.25 -6.12 -15.69
N ASN A 247 15.51 -6.49 -15.47
CA ASN A 247 15.94 -7.11 -14.22
C ASN A 247 16.22 -6.00 -13.21
N MET A 248 15.46 -5.98 -12.13
CA MET A 248 15.68 -5.02 -11.05
C MET A 248 16.96 -5.35 -10.26
N MET A 249 17.33 -6.64 -10.25
CA MET A 249 18.64 -7.10 -9.81
C MET A 249 19.51 -7.45 -11.04
N PRO A 250 20.44 -6.57 -11.43
CA PRO A 250 21.23 -6.68 -12.65
C PRO A 250 22.25 -7.82 -12.58
N GLY A 251 22.25 -8.66 -13.60
CA GLY A 251 23.26 -9.70 -13.83
C GLY A 251 24.47 -9.19 -14.64
N PRO A 252 25.45 -10.07 -14.94
CA PRO A 252 26.64 -9.71 -15.68
C PRO A 252 26.34 -9.02 -17.01
N GLY A 253 26.94 -7.85 -17.24
CA GLY A 253 26.74 -7.02 -18.44
C GLY A 253 25.57 -6.03 -18.35
N GLU A 254 24.75 -6.08 -17.30
CA GLU A 254 23.69 -5.10 -17.04
C GLU A 254 24.22 -3.95 -16.16
N PHE A 255 23.66 -2.75 -16.34
CA PHE A 255 24.05 -1.57 -15.54
C PHE A 255 23.69 -1.79 -14.06
N GLY A 256 24.63 -1.46 -13.15
CA GLY A 256 24.44 -1.58 -11.70
C GLY A 256 24.88 -2.93 -11.13
N HIS A 257 25.25 -3.90 -11.99
CA HIS A 257 25.78 -5.20 -11.56
C HIS A 257 27.01 -5.08 -10.66
N ASP A 258 27.89 -4.12 -10.96
CA ASP A 258 29.10 -3.80 -10.21
C ASP A 258 28.84 -3.33 -8.77
N THR A 259 27.60 -2.95 -8.45
CA THR A 259 27.19 -2.56 -7.09
C THR A 259 26.84 -3.74 -6.18
N TRP A 260 26.90 -4.97 -6.71
CA TRP A 260 26.71 -6.21 -5.96
C TRP A 260 28.07 -6.89 -5.78
N GLU A 261 28.71 -6.62 -4.64
CA GLU A 261 30.05 -7.14 -4.36
C GLU A 261 30.00 -8.64 -4.07
N GLY A 262 31.14 -9.31 -4.30
CA GLY A 262 31.32 -10.72 -3.97
C GLY A 262 30.41 -11.69 -4.71
N ASP A 263 29.89 -11.32 -5.89
CA ASP A 263 28.87 -12.09 -6.63
C ASP A 263 27.53 -12.25 -5.88
N SER A 264 27.25 -11.38 -4.91
CA SER A 264 26.03 -11.49 -4.10
C SER A 264 24.72 -11.44 -4.88
N TRP A 265 24.72 -10.73 -6.02
CA TRP A 265 23.62 -10.77 -6.98
C TRP A 265 23.27 -12.21 -7.40
N ASN A 266 24.15 -13.20 -7.32
CA ASN A 266 23.90 -14.54 -7.84
C ASN A 266 23.06 -15.41 -6.88
N TRP A 267 23.02 -15.11 -5.58
CA TRP A 267 22.14 -15.80 -4.65
C TRP A 267 21.04 -14.92 -4.10
N THR A 268 21.25 -13.60 -3.96
CA THR A 268 20.22 -12.71 -3.40
C THR A 268 18.96 -12.67 -4.27
N GLY A 269 17.79 -12.56 -3.63
CA GLY A 269 16.51 -12.42 -4.29
C GLY A 269 15.81 -11.11 -3.94
N ASN A 270 14.50 -11.06 -4.14
CA ASN A 270 13.66 -9.88 -3.98
C ASN A 270 14.05 -8.76 -4.96
N THR A 271 14.02 -7.49 -4.53
CA THR A 271 14.22 -6.32 -5.41
C THR A 271 13.16 -6.23 -6.51
N GLY A 272 11.94 -6.71 -6.27
CA GLY A 272 10.79 -6.51 -7.14
C GLY A 272 10.20 -5.10 -7.08
N VAL A 273 9.00 -4.98 -7.64
CA VAL A 273 8.13 -3.81 -7.56
C VAL A 273 6.79 -4.35 -7.10
N TRP A 274 6.53 -4.36 -5.80
CA TRP A 274 5.32 -4.99 -5.26
C TRP A 274 4.12 -4.03 -5.20
N THR A 275 4.32 -2.74 -5.48
CA THR A 275 3.31 -1.68 -5.40
C THR A 275 2.84 -1.24 -6.79
N GLU A 276 1.99 -0.21 -6.84
CA GLU A 276 1.53 0.36 -8.10
C GLU A 276 2.63 1.13 -8.82
N MET A 277 2.53 1.23 -10.14
CA MET A 277 3.44 2.01 -10.98
C MET A 277 2.70 3.20 -11.61
N SER A 278 3.46 4.15 -12.15
CA SER A 278 2.91 5.27 -12.92
C SER A 278 3.64 5.44 -14.25
N ALA A 279 3.04 6.18 -15.17
CA ALA A 279 3.64 6.45 -16.47
C ALA A 279 3.30 7.85 -17.01
N ASP A 280 4.27 8.39 -17.75
CA ASP A 280 4.07 9.52 -18.65
C ASP A 280 3.92 8.98 -20.07
N ALA A 281 2.67 8.88 -20.54
CA ALA A 281 2.39 8.42 -21.91
C ALA A 281 2.94 9.37 -22.98
N GLU A 282 3.01 10.67 -22.72
CA GLU A 282 3.53 11.68 -23.66
C GLU A 282 5.04 11.50 -23.84
N ALA A 283 5.77 11.32 -22.72
CA ALA A 283 7.21 11.10 -22.75
C ALA A 283 7.61 9.64 -23.06
N GLY A 284 6.65 8.71 -23.08
CA GLY A 284 6.89 7.28 -23.23
C GLY A 284 7.76 6.71 -22.11
N ILE A 285 7.45 7.07 -20.84
CA ILE A 285 8.23 6.64 -19.66
C ILE A 285 7.32 5.93 -18.66
N VAL A 286 7.79 4.81 -18.11
CA VAL A 286 7.20 4.15 -16.93
C VAL A 286 8.16 4.30 -15.76
N TYR A 287 7.60 4.52 -14.56
CA TYR A 287 8.36 4.74 -13.32
C TYR A 287 8.09 3.60 -12.34
N LEU A 288 9.16 3.00 -11.84
CA LEU A 288 9.16 1.80 -11.02
C LEU A 288 9.63 2.14 -9.60
N PRO A 289 8.80 1.90 -8.57
CA PRO A 289 9.23 1.98 -7.17
C PRO A 289 9.81 0.63 -6.69
N GLY A 290 11.14 0.56 -6.55
CA GLY A 290 11.86 -0.65 -6.16
C GLY A 290 11.74 -1.00 -4.67
N GLU A 291 11.69 -2.31 -4.38
CA GLU A 291 11.68 -2.86 -3.02
C GLU A 291 13.08 -3.26 -2.53
N SER A 292 13.17 -3.62 -1.24
CA SER A 292 14.39 -4.10 -0.59
C SER A 292 14.86 -5.46 -1.12
N PRO A 293 16.16 -5.78 -1.03
CA PRO A 293 16.68 -7.11 -1.34
C PRO A 293 16.60 -8.05 -0.13
N THR A 294 16.60 -9.36 -0.37
CA THR A 294 16.65 -10.34 0.72
C THR A 294 18.01 -10.27 1.44
N ILE A 295 18.11 -10.01 2.74
CA ILE A 295 17.07 -9.88 3.77
C ILE A 295 16.83 -8.40 4.09
N ASP A 296 15.58 -7.98 4.29
CA ASP A 296 15.24 -6.56 4.46
C ASP A 296 15.91 -5.90 5.70
N ALA A 297 16.22 -6.69 6.75
CA ALA A 297 16.84 -6.23 8.00
C ALA A 297 18.34 -6.56 8.18
N TYR A 298 18.98 -7.22 7.21
CA TYR A 298 20.39 -7.59 7.29
C TYR A 298 21.07 -7.59 5.92
N GLY A 299 22.24 -6.96 5.84
CA GLY A 299 22.98 -6.76 4.59
C GLY A 299 24.30 -7.52 4.45
N GLY A 300 24.78 -8.21 5.49
CA GLY A 300 26.13 -8.81 5.48
C GLY A 300 26.33 -9.95 4.47
N ASN A 301 25.25 -10.56 3.97
CA ASN A 301 25.28 -11.57 2.90
C ASN A 301 25.24 -10.97 1.48
N ARG A 302 25.11 -9.64 1.36
CA ARG A 302 24.93 -8.91 0.10
C ARG A 302 25.69 -7.58 0.10
N PRO A 303 27.03 -7.63 0.20
CA PRO A 303 27.85 -6.41 0.23
C PRO A 303 27.68 -5.57 -1.05
N GLY A 304 27.90 -4.26 -0.91
CA GLY A 304 27.74 -3.28 -1.98
C GLY A 304 26.42 -2.49 -1.89
N ALA A 305 26.28 -1.47 -2.73
CA ALA A 305 25.11 -0.58 -2.72
C ALA A 305 23.82 -1.26 -3.19
N GLY A 306 23.90 -2.31 -4.02
CA GLY A 306 22.77 -3.17 -4.39
C GLY A 306 21.74 -2.54 -5.34
N LEU A 307 22.16 -1.84 -6.40
CA LEU A 307 21.23 -1.31 -7.41
C LEU A 307 20.47 -2.44 -8.12
N PHE A 308 19.17 -2.34 -8.37
CA PHE A 308 18.25 -1.20 -8.20
C PHE A 308 17.32 -1.35 -7.00
N ALA A 309 17.79 -1.93 -5.90
CA ALA A 309 17.01 -1.98 -4.66
C ALA A 309 16.70 -0.57 -4.16
N GLU A 310 15.50 -0.40 -3.58
CA GLU A 310 15.03 0.88 -2.99
C GLU A 310 15.32 2.09 -3.90
N SER A 311 15.04 1.90 -5.19
CA SER A 311 15.32 2.90 -6.23
C SER A 311 14.05 3.26 -6.99
N VAL A 312 13.91 4.53 -7.33
CA VAL A 312 12.99 4.95 -8.40
C VAL A 312 13.71 4.71 -9.71
N VAL A 313 13.14 3.89 -10.59
CA VAL A 313 13.72 3.58 -11.91
C VAL A 313 12.78 4.08 -13.00
N ALA A 314 13.28 4.90 -13.91
CA ALA A 314 12.55 5.34 -15.10
C ALA A 314 12.99 4.54 -16.33
N LEU A 315 12.03 3.86 -16.97
CA LEU A 315 12.27 3.08 -18.18
C LEU A 315 11.53 3.67 -19.37
N ASP A 316 12.10 3.52 -20.56
CA ASP A 316 11.37 3.69 -21.80
C ASP A 316 10.23 2.68 -21.90
N LEU A 317 9.00 3.16 -22.05
CA LEU A 317 7.78 2.34 -22.00
C LEU A 317 7.75 1.24 -23.07
N LYS A 318 8.32 1.49 -24.25
CA LYS A 318 8.25 0.56 -25.39
C LYS A 318 9.40 -0.42 -25.44
N THR A 319 10.55 -0.05 -24.90
CA THR A 319 11.80 -0.84 -25.04
C THR A 319 12.33 -1.39 -23.73
N GLY A 320 11.86 -0.90 -22.58
CA GLY A 320 12.37 -1.27 -21.26
C GLY A 320 13.77 -0.73 -20.96
N LYS A 321 14.34 0.11 -21.84
CA LYS A 321 15.67 0.69 -21.62
C LYS A 321 15.63 1.68 -20.47
N ARG A 322 16.58 1.56 -19.54
CA ARG A 322 16.76 2.51 -18.45
C ARG A 322 17.06 3.91 -18.98
N LYS A 323 16.26 4.89 -18.59
CA LYS A 323 16.50 6.32 -18.84
C LYS A 323 17.32 6.92 -17.70
N TRP A 324 16.78 6.86 -16.50
CA TRP A 324 17.45 7.34 -15.28
C TRP A 324 16.98 6.49 -14.07
N HIS A 325 17.68 6.61 -12.95
CA HIS A 325 17.24 6.05 -11.67
C HIS A 325 17.80 6.91 -10.52
N PHE A 326 17.21 6.79 -9.35
CA PHE A 326 17.75 7.33 -8.10
C PHE A 326 17.51 6.31 -6.97
N GLN A 327 18.58 5.91 -6.28
CA GLN A 327 18.51 5.01 -5.13
C GLN A 327 18.29 5.83 -3.86
N VAL A 328 17.16 5.64 -3.18
CA VAL A 328 16.80 6.40 -1.98
C VAL A 328 17.41 5.82 -0.70
N VAL A 329 17.82 4.55 -0.73
CA VAL A 329 18.51 3.89 0.37
C VAL A 329 19.68 3.10 -0.20
N HIS A 330 20.89 3.48 0.18
CA HIS A 330 22.11 2.74 -0.16
C HIS A 330 22.26 1.56 0.78
N HIS A 331 22.41 0.34 0.24
CA HIS A 331 22.57 -0.87 1.04
C HIS A 331 21.51 -0.98 2.15
N GLY A 332 20.22 -1.06 1.80
CA GLY A 332 19.13 -1.00 2.79
C GLY A 332 19.20 -2.09 3.85
N LEU A 333 18.82 -1.72 5.07
CA LEU A 333 18.82 -2.56 6.27
C LEU A 333 17.53 -2.44 7.07
N TRP A 334 16.50 -1.75 6.56
CA TRP A 334 15.39 -1.24 7.36
C TRP A 334 14.00 -1.57 6.80
N ASP A 335 13.92 -2.32 5.70
CA ASP A 335 12.67 -2.53 4.96
C ASP A 335 12.03 -1.17 4.55
N TYR A 336 12.81 -0.30 3.90
CA TYR A 336 12.38 1.02 3.42
C TYR A 336 11.97 0.98 1.94
N ASP A 337 11.21 -0.06 1.57
CA ASP A 337 10.59 -0.19 0.26
C ASP A 337 9.90 1.09 -0.21
N LEU A 338 10.06 1.41 -1.49
CA LEU A 338 9.25 2.43 -2.14
C LEU A 338 7.81 1.92 -2.30
N SER A 339 6.97 2.31 -1.35
CA SER A 339 5.71 1.62 -1.11
C SER A 339 4.52 2.20 -1.87
N GLY A 340 4.72 3.01 -2.89
CA GLY A 340 3.62 3.50 -3.72
C GLY A 340 4.09 3.99 -5.08
N ALA A 341 3.15 4.12 -6.02
CA ALA A 341 3.44 4.69 -7.32
C ALA A 341 4.03 6.10 -7.17
N PRO A 342 5.10 6.45 -7.90
CA PRO A 342 5.51 7.84 -8.01
C PRO A 342 4.38 8.68 -8.63
N LEU A 343 4.06 9.84 -8.04
CA LEU A 343 3.01 10.73 -8.55
C LEU A 343 3.60 11.70 -9.57
N LEU A 344 3.03 11.76 -10.77
CA LEU A 344 3.42 12.72 -11.81
C LEU A 344 2.66 14.03 -11.61
N MET A 345 3.40 15.12 -11.44
CA MET A 345 2.87 16.43 -11.09
C MET A 345 3.32 17.48 -12.10
N ASP A 346 2.37 18.28 -12.56
CA ASP A 346 2.61 19.45 -13.39
C ASP A 346 2.41 20.68 -12.50
N VAL A 347 3.50 21.37 -12.15
CA VAL A 347 3.49 22.47 -11.14
C VAL A 347 4.35 23.64 -11.62
N THR A 348 4.16 24.80 -11.02
CA THR A 348 5.01 25.98 -11.24
C THR A 348 5.98 26.13 -10.08
N ILE A 349 7.28 26.05 -10.33
CA ILE A 349 8.35 26.21 -9.33
C ILE A 349 9.25 27.35 -9.81
N ASP A 350 9.54 28.31 -8.94
CA ASP A 350 10.32 29.52 -9.26
C ASP A 350 9.80 30.27 -10.50
N GLY A 351 8.46 30.33 -10.63
CA GLY A 351 7.77 30.97 -11.76
C GLY A 351 7.82 30.21 -13.09
N LYS A 352 8.39 28.99 -13.12
CA LYS A 352 8.51 28.16 -14.32
C LYS A 352 7.64 26.91 -14.23
N PRO A 353 6.88 26.56 -15.28
CA PRO A 353 6.23 25.26 -15.37
C PRO A 353 7.27 24.13 -15.32
N ARG A 354 7.06 23.15 -14.45
CA ARG A 354 7.91 21.98 -14.25
C ARG A 354 7.05 20.72 -14.27
N LYS A 355 7.60 19.70 -14.93
CA LYS A 355 7.04 18.35 -15.02
C LYS A 355 7.84 17.47 -14.06
N ILE A 356 7.29 17.16 -12.90
CA ILE A 356 8.02 16.48 -11.82
C ILE A 356 7.40 15.13 -11.48
N ILE A 357 8.15 14.29 -10.78
CA ILE A 357 7.59 13.20 -9.99
C ILE A 357 7.82 13.42 -8.50
N GLY A 358 6.96 12.84 -7.67
CA GLY A 358 7.15 12.69 -6.23
C GLY A 358 7.03 11.23 -5.83
N GLN A 359 8.10 10.67 -5.27
CA GLN A 359 8.12 9.32 -4.72
C GLN A 359 8.02 9.40 -3.20
N THR A 360 6.95 8.85 -2.63
CA THR A 360 6.85 8.65 -1.19
C THR A 360 7.69 7.46 -0.75
N SER A 361 8.26 7.60 0.44
CA SER A 361 9.10 6.57 1.05
C SER A 361 8.57 6.19 2.44
N LYS A 362 8.91 4.98 2.90
CA LYS A 362 8.52 4.49 4.23
C LYS A 362 9.14 5.32 5.35
N GLU A 363 10.27 5.98 5.10
CA GLU A 363 10.95 6.89 6.03
C GLU A 363 10.13 8.13 6.37
N GLY A 364 9.14 8.52 5.55
CA GLY A 364 8.35 9.74 5.78
C GLY A 364 8.74 10.93 4.90
N TRP A 365 9.53 10.69 3.84
CA TRP A 365 9.97 11.71 2.89
C TRP A 365 9.29 11.58 1.53
N LEU A 366 9.18 12.72 0.84
CA LEU A 366 8.81 12.81 -0.57
C LEU A 366 10.04 13.19 -1.38
N TYR A 367 10.62 12.23 -2.10
CA TYR A 367 11.73 12.47 -3.02
C TYR A 367 11.19 13.03 -4.33
N THR A 368 11.75 14.13 -4.84
CA THR A 368 11.21 14.83 -6.00
C THR A 368 12.23 15.06 -7.09
N PHE A 369 11.85 14.74 -8.32
CA PHE A 369 12.74 14.76 -9.49
C PHE A 369 12.04 15.38 -10.68
N ASP A 370 12.81 16.00 -11.58
CA ASP A 370 12.35 16.23 -12.93
C ASP A 370 12.04 14.88 -13.56
N ARG A 371 10.81 14.72 -14.08
CA ARG A 371 10.35 13.40 -14.51
C ARG A 371 11.08 12.86 -15.73
N ILE A 372 11.67 13.74 -16.54
CA ILE A 372 12.36 13.35 -17.78
C ILE A 372 13.83 13.05 -17.50
N THR A 373 14.50 13.87 -16.71
CA THR A 373 15.96 13.77 -16.51
C THR A 373 16.34 12.98 -15.26
N GLY A 374 15.45 12.91 -14.26
CA GLY A 374 15.76 12.34 -12.94
C GLY A 374 16.58 13.28 -12.04
N GLU A 375 16.81 14.52 -12.47
CA GLU A 375 17.51 15.51 -11.64
C GLU A 375 16.63 15.92 -10.43
N PRO A 376 17.17 15.97 -9.20
CA PRO A 376 16.43 16.43 -8.04
C PRO A 376 15.85 17.84 -8.23
N ILE A 377 14.57 18.03 -7.87
CA ILE A 377 13.93 19.36 -7.91
C ILE A 377 14.47 20.26 -6.81
N TRP A 378 14.64 19.69 -5.62
CA TRP A 378 15.31 20.32 -4.49
C TRP A 378 16.52 19.49 -4.08
N PRO A 379 17.52 20.09 -3.40
CA PRO A 379 18.71 19.38 -2.99
C PRO A 379 18.38 18.11 -2.18
N ILE A 380 19.09 17.03 -2.50
CA ILE A 380 19.17 15.80 -1.71
C ILE A 380 20.64 15.68 -1.30
N VAL A 381 20.91 15.72 0.00
CA VAL A 381 22.27 15.78 0.53
C VAL A 381 22.67 14.45 1.16
N GLU A 382 23.85 13.95 0.79
CA GLU A 382 24.45 12.79 1.48
C GLU A 382 24.86 13.19 2.89
N LYS A 383 24.40 12.45 3.90
CA LYS A 383 24.82 12.65 5.29
C LYS A 383 25.40 11.36 5.87
N PRO A 384 26.47 11.44 6.69
CA PRO A 384 26.94 10.29 7.44
C PRO A 384 25.84 9.68 8.31
N VAL A 385 25.76 8.35 8.31
CA VAL A 385 24.82 7.59 9.14
C VAL A 385 25.57 6.65 10.10
N PRO A 386 24.94 6.22 11.21
CA PRO A 386 25.56 5.32 12.17
C PRO A 386 25.93 4.00 11.51
N GLN A 387 27.10 3.50 11.88
CA GLN A 387 27.61 2.27 11.32
C GLN A 387 27.16 1.06 12.13
N SER A 388 26.96 -0.06 11.43
CA SER A 388 26.60 -1.34 12.02
C SER A 388 27.80 -1.97 12.74
N ASP A 389 27.54 -2.55 13.91
CA ASP A 389 28.47 -3.43 14.62
C ASP A 389 28.02 -4.91 14.54
N VAL A 390 27.00 -5.20 13.73
CA VAL A 390 26.51 -6.56 13.48
C VAL A 390 27.57 -7.34 12.67
N PRO A 391 27.93 -8.57 13.07
CA PRO A 391 28.93 -9.38 12.38
C PRO A 391 28.63 -9.56 10.89
N GLY A 392 29.66 -9.34 10.06
CA GLY A 392 29.60 -9.47 8.61
C GLY A 392 28.84 -8.35 7.89
N GLU A 393 28.13 -7.49 8.61
CA GLU A 393 27.43 -6.36 8.00
C GLU A 393 28.36 -5.17 7.80
N LYS A 394 28.23 -4.53 6.63
CA LYS A 394 28.94 -3.30 6.30
C LYS A 394 27.90 -2.29 5.80
N SER A 395 27.31 -1.55 6.73
CA SER A 395 26.40 -0.44 6.42
C SER A 395 27.06 0.58 5.50
N TRP A 396 26.27 1.26 4.68
CA TRP A 396 26.77 2.34 3.84
C TRP A 396 27.21 3.54 4.70
N PRO A 397 28.29 4.28 4.34
CA PRO A 397 28.79 5.39 5.13
C PRO A 397 27.83 6.59 5.20
N THR A 398 27.05 6.82 4.15
CA THR A 398 26.09 7.94 4.04
C THR A 398 24.72 7.48 3.58
N GLN A 399 23.71 8.34 3.68
CA GLN A 399 22.42 8.16 3.03
C GLN A 399 21.94 9.48 2.45
N PRO A 400 21.04 9.46 1.44
CA PRO A 400 20.46 10.67 0.86
C PRO A 400 19.38 11.27 1.77
N PHE A 401 19.43 12.58 1.99
CA PHE A 401 18.44 13.33 2.78
C PHE A 401 17.82 14.44 1.92
N PRO A 402 16.55 14.32 1.50
CA PRO A 402 15.88 15.39 0.77
C PRO A 402 15.67 16.60 1.69
N THR A 403 15.96 17.79 1.16
CA THR A 403 15.79 19.06 1.88
C THR A 403 14.37 19.61 1.81
N LYS A 404 13.61 19.23 0.78
CA LYS A 404 12.23 19.63 0.55
C LYS A 404 11.44 18.55 -0.21
N PRO A 405 10.12 18.50 -0.03
CA PRO A 405 9.36 19.20 1.03
C PRO A 405 9.71 18.66 2.43
N PRO A 406 9.23 19.28 3.53
CA PRO A 406 9.37 18.73 4.87
C PRO A 406 8.83 17.30 4.97
N THR A 407 9.27 16.54 5.97
CA THR A 407 8.75 15.19 6.23
C THR A 407 7.23 15.23 6.43
N PHE A 408 6.53 14.25 5.87
CA PHE A 408 5.07 14.16 6.02
C PHE A 408 4.64 13.32 7.23
N SER A 409 5.57 12.63 7.86
CA SER A 409 5.41 11.88 9.12
C SER A 409 6.70 11.94 9.94
N ARG A 410 6.65 11.47 11.18
CA ARG A 410 7.86 11.20 11.97
C ARG A 410 8.74 10.20 11.23
N ASN A 411 10.01 10.56 11.08
CA ASN A 411 11.05 9.76 10.46
C ASN A 411 12.12 9.29 11.48
N TYR A 412 12.09 9.83 12.71
CA TYR A 412 12.89 9.36 13.84
C TYR A 412 12.16 9.65 15.15
N LEU A 413 12.70 9.16 16.26
CA LEU A 413 12.22 9.43 17.61
C LEU A 413 13.07 10.55 18.23
N ALA A 414 12.48 11.73 18.47
CA ALA A 414 13.10 12.75 19.30
C ALA A 414 12.68 12.61 20.76
N LYS A 415 13.47 13.17 21.69
CA LYS A 415 13.08 13.19 23.11
C LYS A 415 11.75 13.90 23.35
N ASP A 416 11.41 14.89 22.52
CA ASP A 416 10.15 15.65 22.63
C ASP A 416 8.94 14.90 22.05
N ASP A 417 9.15 13.83 21.29
CA ASP A 417 8.08 12.95 20.81
C ASP A 417 7.61 11.96 21.88
N VAL A 418 8.39 11.72 22.93
CA VAL A 418 8.05 10.76 23.99
C VAL A 418 6.73 11.16 24.65
N ILE A 419 5.86 10.18 24.91
CA ILE A 419 4.56 10.34 25.53
C ILE A 419 4.63 11.24 26.78
N ASP A 420 3.72 12.22 26.86
CA ASP A 420 3.75 13.28 27.87
C ASP A 420 2.36 13.61 28.45
N PHE A 421 1.39 12.69 28.33
CA PHE A 421 0.06 12.88 28.96
C PHE A 421 0.15 13.11 30.48
N THR A 422 1.13 12.48 31.14
CA THR A 422 1.51 12.80 32.53
C THR A 422 3.04 12.74 32.69
N PRO A 423 3.62 13.44 33.69
CA PRO A 423 5.04 13.35 34.00
C PRO A 423 5.52 11.91 34.29
N GLU A 424 4.68 11.10 34.94
CA GLU A 424 4.99 9.71 35.31
C GLU A 424 5.08 8.82 34.08
N LEU A 425 4.15 8.96 33.13
CA LEU A 425 4.18 8.25 31.85
C LEU A 425 5.43 8.61 31.05
N ARG A 426 5.78 9.90 31.00
CA ARG A 426 6.99 10.37 30.32
C ARG A 426 8.25 9.80 30.96
N ALA A 427 8.35 9.84 32.28
CA ALA A 427 9.48 9.29 33.02
C ALA A 427 9.64 7.78 32.75
N LYS A 428 8.51 7.03 32.76
CA LYS A 428 8.54 5.59 32.50
C LYS A 428 8.95 5.27 31.06
N ALA A 429 8.44 6.01 30.08
CA ALA A 429 8.82 5.85 28.69
C ALA A 429 10.32 6.13 28.47
N LEU A 430 10.86 7.19 29.08
CA LEU A 430 12.29 7.50 29.03
C LEU A 430 13.14 6.41 29.72
N GLU A 431 12.66 5.82 30.81
CA GLU A 431 13.32 4.67 31.46
C GLU A 431 13.40 3.47 30.51
N ASN A 432 12.30 3.14 29.83
CA ASN A 432 12.27 2.04 28.87
C ASN A 432 13.21 2.30 27.69
N LEU A 433 13.27 3.53 27.16
CA LEU A 433 14.15 3.89 26.05
C LEU A 433 15.64 3.73 26.36
N LYS A 434 16.06 3.81 27.63
CA LYS A 434 17.46 3.55 28.01
C LYS A 434 17.92 2.14 27.67
N LYS A 435 16.99 1.19 27.54
CA LYS A 435 17.26 -0.22 27.21
C LYS A 435 17.52 -0.43 25.71
N TYR A 436 17.35 0.58 24.86
CA TYR A 436 17.45 0.46 23.41
C TYR A 436 18.45 1.47 22.83
N ARG A 437 19.02 1.14 21.67
CA ARG A 437 19.73 2.09 20.82
C ARG A 437 18.70 2.91 20.05
N TRP A 438 18.83 4.23 20.08
CA TRP A 438 18.02 5.13 19.25
C TRP A 438 18.81 6.41 19.00
N GLU A 439 18.60 6.99 17.83
CA GLU A 439 19.28 8.21 17.37
C GLU A 439 18.25 9.08 16.63
N GLU A 440 18.49 10.39 16.56
CA GLU A 440 17.57 11.33 15.91
C GLU A 440 17.73 11.31 14.37
N MET A 441 17.62 10.11 13.78
CA MET A 441 17.64 9.87 12.34
C MET A 441 17.00 8.51 11.97
N PRO A 442 16.55 8.32 10.72
CA PRO A 442 15.87 7.08 10.32
C PRO A 442 16.81 5.87 10.18
N PHE A 443 18.08 6.09 9.82
CA PHE A 443 19.00 5.02 9.41
C PHE A 443 19.81 4.43 10.57
N VAL A 444 19.14 4.05 11.67
CA VAL A 444 19.81 3.42 12.82
C VAL A 444 19.93 1.91 12.57
N PRO A 445 21.14 1.32 12.49
CA PRO A 445 21.28 -0.11 12.25
C PRO A 445 20.69 -0.96 13.38
N TYR A 446 20.31 -2.19 13.04
CA TYR A 446 19.95 -3.21 14.02
C TYR A 446 21.14 -3.50 14.94
N VAL A 447 20.86 -4.04 16.13
CA VAL A 447 21.89 -4.52 17.06
C VAL A 447 21.62 -5.96 17.47
N ILE A 448 22.68 -6.64 17.93
CA ILE A 448 22.55 -7.89 18.68
C ILE A 448 22.24 -7.54 20.14
N PRO A 449 21.22 -8.18 20.77
CA PRO A 449 20.92 -7.94 22.18
C PRO A 449 22.13 -8.19 23.08
N SER A 450 22.38 -7.26 24.01
CA SER A 450 23.48 -7.30 24.97
C SER A 450 23.08 -6.61 26.27
N GLU A 451 23.99 -6.58 27.26
CA GLU A 451 23.79 -5.78 28.48
C GLU A 451 23.62 -4.29 28.19
N LYS A 452 24.14 -3.79 27.06
CA LYS A 452 24.03 -2.38 26.67
C LYS A 452 22.66 -2.05 26.09
N TRP A 453 22.18 -2.88 25.17
CA TRP A 453 20.93 -2.65 24.45
C TRP A 453 20.19 -3.96 24.18
N LEU A 454 18.87 -3.96 24.38
CA LEU A 454 17.97 -5.05 24.01
C LEU A 454 17.64 -5.07 22.51
N GLY A 455 17.83 -3.94 21.83
CA GLY A 455 17.55 -3.74 20.42
C GLY A 455 17.71 -2.28 19.99
N THR A 456 17.35 -2.00 18.74
CA THR A 456 17.30 -0.66 18.14
C THR A 456 15.85 -0.19 18.04
N ILE A 457 15.62 1.10 18.28
CA ILE A 457 14.35 1.75 17.95
C ILE A 457 14.35 2.12 16.47
N LEU A 458 13.39 1.55 15.75
CA LEU A 458 13.16 1.83 14.34
C LEU A 458 11.87 2.62 14.18
N VAL A 459 11.93 3.62 13.30
CA VAL A 459 10.79 4.47 12.93
C VAL A 459 10.52 4.31 11.45
N GLY A 460 9.26 4.09 11.09
CA GLY A 460 8.86 3.96 9.69
C GLY A 460 9.39 2.71 8.98
N ASN A 461 9.92 1.71 9.68
CA ASN A 461 10.15 0.38 9.08
C ASN A 461 8.80 -0.31 8.79
N THR A 462 8.77 -1.43 8.04
CA THR A 462 7.62 -2.32 7.81
C THR A 462 6.28 -1.66 7.45
N MET A 463 5.65 -1.02 8.43
CA MET A 463 4.47 -0.18 8.26
C MET A 463 4.75 1.14 7.54
N GLY A 464 5.95 1.73 7.65
CA GLY A 464 6.23 3.01 7.00
C GLY A 464 5.53 4.20 7.65
N GLY A 465 5.89 5.40 7.19
CA GLY A 465 5.01 6.57 7.20
C GLY A 465 3.90 6.41 6.16
N VAL A 466 4.28 6.12 4.91
CA VAL A 466 3.36 5.71 3.82
C VAL A 466 3.73 4.30 3.37
N ASN A 467 2.73 3.50 3.05
CA ASN A 467 2.87 2.13 2.56
C ASN A 467 2.17 1.96 1.19
N TRP A 468 1.74 0.74 0.86
CA TRP A 468 1.05 0.35 -0.39
C TRP A 468 -0.14 1.21 -0.79
N GLU A 469 -0.79 1.82 0.19
CA GLU A 469 -1.89 2.74 0.00
C GLU A 469 -1.46 3.95 -0.80
N GLY A 470 -0.19 4.39 -0.76
CA GLY A 470 0.30 5.53 -1.53
C GLY A 470 -0.43 6.85 -1.26
N SER A 471 -0.21 7.82 -2.14
CA SER A 471 -0.67 9.21 -1.94
C SER A 471 -1.52 9.71 -3.10
N SER A 472 -1.98 10.96 -3.00
CA SER A 472 -2.85 11.60 -4.00
C SER A 472 -2.38 13.02 -4.32
N PHE A 473 -2.75 13.53 -5.49
CA PHE A 473 -2.37 14.87 -5.93
C PHE A 473 -3.54 15.55 -6.62
N ASN A 474 -3.83 16.80 -6.25
CA ASN A 474 -4.80 17.61 -6.95
C ASN A 474 -4.07 18.44 -8.04
N PRO A 475 -4.24 18.12 -9.34
CA PRO A 475 -3.59 18.83 -10.43
C PRO A 475 -4.14 20.25 -10.67
N GLU A 476 -5.31 20.60 -10.13
CA GLU A 476 -5.85 21.96 -10.24
C GLU A 476 -5.19 22.93 -9.26
N THR A 477 -4.75 22.43 -8.10
CA THR A 477 -4.21 23.26 -7.02
C THR A 477 -2.71 23.08 -6.80
N GLY A 478 -2.10 22.04 -7.39
CA GLY A 478 -0.69 21.73 -7.17
C GLY A 478 -0.38 21.18 -5.77
N ILE A 479 -1.39 20.69 -5.05
CA ILE A 479 -1.24 20.19 -3.68
C ILE A 479 -1.18 18.66 -3.67
N PHE A 480 -0.14 18.14 -3.03
CA PHE A 480 0.04 16.72 -2.72
C PHE A 480 -0.59 16.40 -1.37
N TYR A 481 -1.26 15.26 -1.26
CA TYR A 481 -1.93 14.79 -0.05
C TYR A 481 -1.53 13.36 0.27
N THR A 482 -1.21 13.08 1.52
CA THR A 482 -1.01 11.71 2.00
C THR A 482 -1.61 11.51 3.37
N GLN A 483 -2.22 10.34 3.58
CA GLN A 483 -2.35 9.82 4.94
C GLN A 483 -1.00 9.20 5.29
N ALA A 484 -0.55 9.40 6.52
CA ALA A 484 0.67 8.78 6.99
C ALA A 484 0.51 8.27 8.42
N ASN A 485 1.11 7.12 8.66
CA ASN A 485 1.37 6.61 9.98
C ASN A 485 2.37 7.53 10.69
N ASN A 486 2.06 7.87 11.93
CA ASN A 486 2.90 8.77 12.71
C ASN A 486 3.32 8.15 14.04
N SER A 487 3.04 6.85 14.25
CA SER A 487 3.40 6.12 15.47
C SER A 487 3.89 4.70 15.27
N SER A 488 4.35 4.36 14.05
CA SER A 488 5.04 3.10 13.78
C SER A 488 6.46 3.16 14.30
N ILE A 489 6.59 2.78 15.58
CA ILE A 489 7.85 2.67 16.29
C ILE A 489 7.96 1.26 16.86
N SER A 490 9.09 0.62 16.62
CA SER A 490 9.37 -0.74 17.10
C SER A 490 10.75 -0.83 17.71
N GLY A 491 10.88 -1.67 18.75
CA GLY A 491 12.18 -2.15 19.21
C GLY A 491 12.49 -3.45 18.47
N ALA A 492 13.60 -3.50 17.75
CA ALA A 492 13.98 -4.64 16.92
C ALA A 492 15.45 -5.03 17.12
N SER A 493 15.77 -6.30 16.94
CA SER A 493 17.13 -6.83 17.12
C SER A 493 17.35 -8.07 16.27
N LEU A 494 18.62 -8.42 16.05
CA LEU A 494 19.02 -9.65 15.37
C LEU A 494 19.49 -10.68 16.40
N SER A 495 19.00 -11.92 16.29
CA SER A 495 19.45 -13.02 17.15
C SER A 495 20.78 -13.59 16.65
N PRO A 496 21.76 -13.95 17.51
CA PRO A 496 22.97 -14.64 17.08
C PRO A 496 22.70 -15.94 16.30
N ASP A 497 21.68 -16.71 16.72
CA ASP A 497 21.31 -17.97 16.07
C ASP A 497 20.83 -17.77 14.62
N TYR A 498 20.37 -16.55 14.29
CA TYR A 498 19.90 -16.15 12.97
C TYR A 498 21.02 -16.21 11.91
N PHE A 499 22.26 -15.87 12.27
CA PHE A 499 23.35 -15.76 11.30
C PHE A 499 23.72 -17.11 10.68
N GLU A 500 23.47 -18.21 11.39
CA GLU A 500 23.80 -19.54 10.90
C GLU A 500 22.75 -20.07 9.91
N SER A 501 21.48 -19.66 10.04
CA SER A 501 20.40 -20.08 9.15
C SER A 501 20.38 -19.28 7.84
N ILE A 502 20.72 -17.99 7.91
CA ILE A 502 20.75 -17.10 6.74
C ILE A 502 21.97 -17.30 5.83
N LYS A 503 22.87 -18.24 6.11
CA LYS A 503 24.01 -18.50 5.21
C LYS A 503 23.51 -18.90 3.81
N PRO A 504 24.04 -18.31 2.72
CA PRO A 504 23.60 -18.61 1.36
C PRO A 504 23.56 -20.11 1.05
N GLU A 505 24.50 -20.89 1.59
CA GLU A 505 24.65 -22.32 1.32
C GLU A 505 23.53 -23.20 1.92
N LYS A 506 22.69 -22.67 2.81
CA LYS A 506 21.69 -23.44 3.59
C LYS A 506 20.26 -23.40 3.08
N HIS A 507 20.04 -22.90 1.87
CA HIS A 507 18.69 -22.73 1.32
C HIS A 507 17.85 -24.01 1.31
N THR A 508 16.61 -23.91 1.80
CA THR A 508 15.58 -24.95 1.71
C THR A 508 14.36 -24.42 0.93
N PRO A 509 13.99 -25.04 -0.21
CA PRO A 509 13.12 -24.42 -1.23
C PRO A 509 11.60 -24.40 -0.96
N ASN A 510 11.13 -24.78 0.23
CA ASN A 510 9.71 -25.09 0.48
C ASN A 510 9.13 -24.35 1.70
N HIS A 511 9.22 -23.02 1.75
CA HIS A 511 8.68 -22.27 2.89
C HIS A 511 7.44 -21.46 2.50
N ILE A 512 6.32 -21.81 3.12
CA ILE A 512 5.10 -20.99 3.10
C ILE A 512 5.32 -19.85 4.08
N ALA A 513 5.08 -18.60 3.67
CA ALA A 513 5.14 -17.46 4.57
C ALA A 513 4.23 -17.71 5.80
N ILE A 514 4.73 -17.45 7.01
CA ILE A 514 4.04 -17.76 8.27
C ILE A 514 2.59 -17.23 8.26
N TRP A 515 2.37 -16.03 7.71
CA TRP A 515 1.06 -15.35 7.66
C TRP A 515 0.04 -15.95 6.67
N GLU A 516 0.46 -16.92 5.87
CA GLU A 516 -0.33 -17.53 4.79
C GLU A 516 -0.44 -19.06 4.96
N ALA A 517 0.19 -19.63 6.00
CA ALA A 517 0.09 -21.05 6.33
C ALA A 517 -1.37 -21.44 6.69
N PRO A 518 -1.82 -22.66 6.37
CA PRO A 518 -3.09 -23.17 6.90
C PRO A 518 -3.06 -23.14 8.44
N GLY A 519 -3.98 -22.42 9.07
CA GLY A 519 -3.96 -22.19 10.52
C GLY A 519 -3.25 -20.91 10.95
N PHE A 520 -2.69 -20.13 10.03
CA PHE A 520 -2.31 -18.77 10.35
C PHE A 520 -3.55 -17.91 10.62
N GLY A 521 -3.54 -17.19 11.74
CA GLY A 521 -4.75 -16.59 12.33
C GLY A 521 -5.58 -17.57 13.16
N THR A 522 -5.14 -18.82 13.33
CA THR A 522 -5.62 -19.71 14.41
C THR A 522 -4.68 -19.60 15.62
N PRO A 523 -5.19 -19.77 16.86
CA PRO A 523 -4.49 -19.36 18.08
C PRO A 523 -3.17 -20.10 18.43
N ASP A 524 -2.80 -21.17 17.72
CA ASP A 524 -1.86 -22.18 18.24
C ASP A 524 -0.49 -22.27 17.52
N PHE A 525 -0.09 -21.32 16.66
CA PHE A 525 1.22 -21.38 15.98
C PHE A 525 2.31 -20.59 16.74
N GLU A 526 3.31 -21.30 17.30
CA GLU A 526 4.46 -20.75 18.03
C GLU A 526 5.65 -20.42 17.10
N ALA A 527 5.55 -19.38 16.26
CA ALA A 527 6.72 -18.86 15.55
C ALA A 527 7.32 -17.63 16.27
N PRO A 528 8.67 -17.48 16.34
CA PRO A 528 9.32 -16.36 16.99
C PRO A 528 8.98 -15.04 16.26
N SER A 529 8.33 -14.12 16.98
CA SER A 529 7.85 -12.85 16.43
C SER A 529 8.96 -11.79 16.39
N THR A 530 9.50 -11.49 15.21
CA THR A 530 10.37 -10.32 14.98
C THR A 530 9.61 -9.11 14.40
N SER A 531 8.39 -9.31 13.89
CA SER A 531 7.51 -8.23 13.42
C SER A 531 6.29 -8.08 14.35
N GLY A 532 6.13 -6.91 14.96
CA GLY A 532 5.10 -6.59 15.95
C GLY A 532 3.65 -6.56 15.45
N TYR A 533 3.15 -7.61 14.81
CA TYR A 533 1.74 -7.79 14.46
C TYR A 533 1.11 -9.02 15.15
N ALA A 534 0.10 -8.73 15.97
CA ALA A 534 -1.00 -9.57 16.46
C ALA A 534 -0.70 -10.85 17.29
N ARG A 535 -0.73 -10.69 18.62
CA ARG A 535 -1.53 -11.54 19.52
C ARG A 535 -2.77 -10.74 19.95
N GLN A 536 -3.93 -11.04 19.35
CA GLN A 536 -5.23 -10.62 19.87
C GLN A 536 -6.24 -11.75 19.58
N ASN A 537 -7.01 -12.13 20.60
CA ASN A 537 -8.29 -12.86 20.54
C ASN A 537 -8.24 -14.39 20.75
N GLN A 538 -8.08 -14.83 22.00
CA GLN A 538 -8.63 -16.12 22.45
C GLN A 538 -10.14 -15.96 22.75
N PRO A 539 -11.03 -16.88 22.32
CA PRO A 539 -12.28 -17.13 23.04
C PRO A 539 -11.99 -17.91 24.33
N ALA A 540 -12.77 -17.67 25.38
CA ALA A 540 -12.79 -18.55 26.54
C ALA A 540 -13.11 -19.98 26.09
N ALA A 541 -12.23 -20.93 26.44
CA ALA A 541 -12.44 -22.34 26.14
C ALA A 541 -13.74 -22.84 26.80
N GLY A 542 -14.69 -23.25 25.98
CA GLY A 542 -15.84 -24.06 26.36
C GLY A 542 -15.76 -25.39 25.62
N GLY A 543 -15.58 -26.48 26.37
CA GLY A 543 -15.24 -27.80 25.84
C GLY A 543 -16.38 -28.53 25.12
N GLY A 544 -15.97 -29.54 24.35
CA GLY A 544 -16.71 -30.81 24.16
C GLY A 544 -17.91 -30.78 23.22
N ARG A 545 -17.71 -31.26 21.98
CA ARG A 545 -18.79 -31.86 21.18
C ARG A 545 -19.20 -33.19 21.79
N ALA A 546 -20.47 -33.33 22.15
CA ALA A 546 -21.18 -34.62 22.16
C ALA A 546 -22.69 -34.40 21.96
N GLY A 547 -23.30 -35.20 21.06
CA GLY A 547 -24.67 -35.70 21.23
C GLY A 547 -25.82 -34.89 20.59
N ALA A 548 -26.61 -35.60 19.80
CA ALA A 548 -27.82 -35.14 19.12
C ALA A 548 -29.05 -35.01 20.06
N ALA A 549 -30.06 -34.25 19.60
CA ALA A 549 -31.52 -34.53 19.62
C ALA A 549 -32.43 -33.38 20.12
N ALA A 550 -33.41 -33.07 19.26
CA ALA A 550 -34.81 -32.65 19.43
C ALA A 550 -35.33 -31.79 20.61
N ALA A 551 -36.12 -30.77 20.20
CA ALA A 551 -37.40 -30.27 20.74
C ALA A 551 -37.46 -29.37 22.00
N GLY A 552 -38.34 -28.37 21.93
CA GLY A 552 -39.04 -27.77 23.09
C GLY A 552 -38.81 -26.27 23.30
N GLY A 553 -39.87 -25.45 23.16
CA GLY A 553 -39.87 -24.02 23.42
C GLY A 553 -39.90 -23.61 24.90
N GLY A 554 -39.62 -22.34 25.18
CA GLY A 554 -39.74 -21.76 26.52
C GLY A 554 -39.15 -20.35 26.62
N ARG A 555 -39.90 -19.45 27.27
CA ARG A 555 -39.70 -17.99 27.35
C ARG A 555 -38.49 -17.54 28.18
N ALA A 556 -38.00 -16.35 27.79
CA ALA A 556 -37.46 -15.23 28.58
C ALA A 556 -36.84 -15.50 29.97
N GLY A 557 -35.58 -15.10 30.10
CA GLY A 557 -34.92 -14.81 31.38
C GLY A 557 -33.74 -13.87 31.13
N ALA A 558 -33.86 -12.63 31.58
CA ALA A 558 -32.77 -11.66 31.60
C ALA A 558 -31.65 -12.16 32.53
N ALA A 559 -30.41 -12.19 32.04
CA ALA A 559 -29.23 -12.38 32.87
C ALA A 559 -28.20 -11.30 32.52
N ALA A 560 -27.93 -10.46 33.51
CA ALA A 560 -26.94 -9.41 33.47
C ALA A 560 -25.54 -10.00 33.24
N ALA A 561 -24.93 -9.66 32.10
CA ALA A 561 -23.54 -9.98 31.83
C ALA A 561 -22.66 -8.76 32.14
N GLY A 562 -21.95 -8.82 33.27
CA GLY A 562 -20.83 -7.94 33.56
C GLY A 562 -19.70 -8.20 32.57
N GLY A 563 -19.68 -7.44 31.47
CA GLY A 563 -18.65 -7.51 30.44
C GLY A 563 -17.40 -6.74 30.85
N ARG A 564 -16.28 -7.44 31.05
CA ARG A 564 -14.95 -6.80 30.99
C ARG A 564 -14.67 -6.41 29.54
N ALA A 565 -14.52 -5.11 29.30
CA ALA A 565 -14.24 -4.51 28.01
C ALA A 565 -12.95 -5.08 27.39
N GLY A 566 -13.07 -5.66 26.19
CA GLY A 566 -11.95 -6.04 25.34
C GLY A 566 -11.30 -4.77 24.77
N GLY A 567 -10.09 -4.46 25.24
CA GLY A 567 -9.32 -3.30 24.81
C GLY A 567 -8.68 -3.52 23.44
N GLY A 568 -9.18 -2.80 22.43
CA GLY A 568 -8.53 -2.60 21.15
C GLY A 568 -7.56 -1.43 21.20
N GLY A 569 -6.27 -1.71 21.06
CA GLY A 569 -5.21 -0.73 20.93
C GLY A 569 -4.01 -1.32 20.22
N GLY A 570 -3.61 -0.70 19.12
CA GLY A 570 -2.29 -0.90 18.52
C GLY A 570 -1.20 -0.48 19.50
N GLY A 571 -0.18 -1.34 19.62
CA GLY A 571 0.84 -1.30 20.67
C GLY A 571 0.86 -2.66 21.38
N GLY A 572 1.94 -3.41 21.22
CA GLY A 572 2.03 -4.84 21.51
C GLY A 572 1.47 -5.29 22.87
N ARG A 573 0.74 -6.42 22.85
CA ARG A 573 0.54 -7.30 24.01
C ARG A 573 1.31 -8.61 23.81
N GLY A 574 2.61 -8.47 23.66
CA GLY A 574 3.64 -9.38 24.16
C GLY A 574 4.62 -8.47 24.91
N ALA A 575 5.22 -8.91 26.00
CA ALA A 575 6.05 -8.08 26.89
C ALA A 575 7.23 -7.43 26.13
N ASN A 576 6.97 -6.34 25.42
CA ASN A 576 8.00 -5.51 24.84
C ASN A 576 8.44 -4.57 25.95
N ALA A 577 9.70 -4.71 26.40
CA ALA A 577 10.29 -3.84 27.40
C ALA A 577 10.21 -2.34 27.05
N LEU A 578 9.92 -2.01 25.77
CA LEU A 578 9.72 -0.65 25.29
C LEU A 578 8.47 0.03 25.88
N THR A 579 7.33 -0.67 25.98
CA THR A 579 6.05 -0.09 26.44
C THR A 579 5.65 -0.57 27.84
N GLU A 580 6.56 -1.23 28.54
CA GLU A 580 6.37 -1.72 29.90
C GLU A 580 5.95 -0.59 30.85
N GLY A 581 4.88 -0.79 31.63
CA GLY A 581 4.37 0.21 32.57
C GLY A 581 3.56 1.36 31.93
N LEU A 582 3.38 1.39 30.61
CA LEU A 582 2.58 2.43 29.92
C LEU A 582 1.09 2.06 29.74
N GLY A 583 0.63 0.95 30.31
CA GLY A 583 -0.78 0.55 30.26
C GLY A 583 -1.33 0.28 28.85
N GLY A 584 -0.46 -0.05 27.89
CA GLY A 584 -0.83 -0.24 26.48
C GLY A 584 -0.86 1.04 25.64
N LEU A 585 -0.43 2.18 26.21
CA LEU A 585 -0.26 3.42 25.45
C LEU A 585 1.03 3.38 24.60
N PRO A 586 1.05 4.04 23.43
CA PRO A 586 2.26 4.22 22.65
C PRO A 586 3.35 4.94 23.45
N ILE A 587 4.63 4.66 23.14
CA ILE A 587 5.75 5.33 23.79
C ILE A 587 5.92 6.80 23.35
N ILE A 588 5.25 7.18 22.26
CA ILE A 588 5.23 8.54 21.74
C ILE A 588 3.88 9.21 21.94
N LYS A 589 3.87 10.54 21.96
CA LYS A 589 2.66 11.34 22.02
C LYS A 589 1.95 11.43 20.65
N PRO A 590 0.62 11.64 20.63
CA PRO A 590 -0.12 11.86 19.39
C PRO A 590 0.34 13.12 18.64
N PRO A 591 -0.02 13.28 17.35
CA PRO A 591 -0.91 12.42 16.58
C PRO A 591 -0.28 11.08 16.20
N TYR A 592 -1.08 10.01 16.22
CA TYR A 592 -0.64 8.64 15.86
C TYR A 592 -0.78 8.33 14.37
N GLY A 593 -1.68 9.05 13.69
CA GLY A 593 -1.77 9.10 12.24
C GLY A 593 -2.20 10.49 11.81
N VAL A 594 -1.75 10.90 10.64
CA VAL A 594 -1.94 12.26 10.12
C VAL A 594 -2.41 12.22 8.68
N ILE A 595 -3.10 13.28 8.24
CA ILE A 595 -3.13 13.66 6.83
C ILE A 595 -2.23 14.88 6.68
N THR A 596 -1.33 14.82 5.70
CA THR A 596 -0.40 15.89 5.36
C THR A 596 -0.71 16.42 3.97
N ALA A 597 -0.80 17.75 3.84
CA ALA A 597 -0.87 18.46 2.58
C ALA A 597 0.44 19.22 2.31
N LEU A 598 1.03 19.03 1.14
CA LEU A 598 2.27 19.68 0.71
C LEU A 598 2.00 20.52 -0.54
N ASP A 599 2.38 21.79 -0.50
CA ASP A 599 2.37 22.67 -1.67
C ASP A 599 3.60 22.38 -2.53
N MET A 600 3.36 21.80 -3.70
CA MET A 600 4.42 21.37 -4.61
C MET A 600 4.94 22.50 -5.51
N HIS A 601 4.31 23.67 -5.50
CA HIS A 601 4.87 24.87 -6.12
C HIS A 601 6.11 25.37 -5.36
N ASN A 602 6.10 25.22 -4.04
CA ASN A 602 7.10 25.82 -3.14
C ASN A 602 7.91 24.76 -2.35
N GLY A 603 7.45 23.51 -2.33
CA GLY A 603 8.02 22.44 -1.53
C GLY A 603 7.83 22.69 -0.03
N THR A 604 6.65 23.14 0.37
CA THR A 604 6.34 23.54 1.76
C THR A 604 5.13 22.79 2.30
N MET A 605 5.04 22.59 3.61
CA MET A 605 3.84 22.03 4.23
C MET A 605 2.72 23.07 4.24
N LYS A 606 1.57 22.70 3.68
CA LYS A 606 0.36 23.55 3.67
C LYS A 606 -0.42 23.39 4.98
N TRP A 607 -0.70 22.15 5.36
CA TRP A 607 -1.30 21.80 6.64
C TRP A 607 -1.03 20.33 6.98
N GLN A 608 -1.15 19.99 8.25
CA GLN A 608 -1.13 18.61 8.74
C GLN A 608 -2.13 18.49 9.89
N VAL A 609 -2.96 17.44 9.88
CA VAL A 609 -4.01 17.22 10.89
C VAL A 609 -4.06 15.77 11.35
N PRO A 610 -4.47 15.48 12.60
CA PRO A 610 -4.71 14.12 13.06
C PRO A 610 -5.84 13.44 12.26
N HIS A 611 -5.56 12.25 11.72
CA HIS A 611 -6.53 11.44 10.98
C HIS A 611 -7.02 10.25 11.80
N GLY A 612 -8.33 10.01 11.76
CA GLY A 612 -9.00 8.98 12.56
C GLY A 612 -9.42 9.44 13.95
N ASP A 613 -10.25 8.63 14.60
CA ASP A 613 -10.73 8.86 15.97
C ASP A 613 -9.63 8.64 17.03
N THR A 614 -9.90 8.86 18.32
CA THR A 614 -9.01 8.39 19.39
C THR A 614 -9.18 6.87 19.58
N PRO A 615 -8.11 6.05 19.48
CA PRO A 615 -8.19 4.60 19.68
C PRO A 615 -8.78 4.23 21.04
N ASP A 616 -9.54 3.12 21.11
CA ASP A 616 -10.23 2.71 22.34
C ASP A 616 -9.26 2.44 23.50
N ALA A 617 -8.07 1.90 23.25
CA ALA A 617 -7.05 1.71 24.28
C ALA A 617 -6.51 3.02 24.88
N VAL A 618 -6.54 4.12 24.13
CA VAL A 618 -6.15 5.44 24.63
C VAL A 618 -7.33 6.04 25.39
N ARG A 619 -8.52 6.07 24.76
CA ARG A 619 -9.74 6.63 25.35
C ARG A 619 -10.11 5.98 26.69
N ASN A 620 -9.99 4.66 26.76
CA ASN A 620 -10.39 3.87 27.92
C ASN A 620 -9.23 3.54 28.87
N SER A 621 -8.05 4.16 28.66
CA SER A 621 -6.88 3.91 29.51
C SER A 621 -7.15 4.35 30.95
N PRO A 622 -6.99 3.46 31.96
CA PRO A 622 -7.07 3.85 33.36
C PRO A 622 -6.06 4.93 33.75
N LEU A 623 -4.90 4.97 33.07
CA LEU A 623 -3.81 5.92 33.32
C LEU A 623 -4.16 7.34 32.83
N LEU A 624 -5.18 7.49 31.97
CA LEU A 624 -5.63 8.77 31.43
C LEU A 624 -6.97 9.22 32.02
N LYS A 625 -7.46 8.53 33.06
CA LYS A 625 -8.76 8.83 33.68
C LYS A 625 -8.78 10.25 34.23
N GLY A 626 -9.77 11.03 33.81
CA GLY A 626 -9.96 12.42 34.25
C GLY A 626 -9.14 13.44 33.46
N LEU A 627 -8.32 13.00 32.50
CA LEU A 627 -7.61 13.90 31.60
C LEU A 627 -8.45 14.24 30.36
N ASN A 628 -8.31 15.47 29.88
CA ASN A 628 -8.89 15.88 28.60
C ASN A 628 -7.92 15.51 27.46
N ILE A 629 -8.20 14.40 26.77
CA ILE A 629 -7.34 13.91 25.69
C ILE A 629 -7.86 14.44 24.35
N PRO A 630 -7.06 15.22 23.59
CA PRO A 630 -7.48 15.70 22.27
C PRO A 630 -7.59 14.54 21.27
N LYS A 631 -8.14 14.82 20.09
CA LYS A 631 -8.17 13.86 18.98
C LYS A 631 -6.75 13.39 18.67
N THR A 632 -6.47 12.10 18.89
CA THR A 632 -5.11 11.57 18.76
C THR A 632 -4.79 11.08 17.35
N GLY A 633 -5.81 10.94 16.50
CA GLY A 633 -5.70 10.16 15.28
C GLY A 633 -5.41 8.68 15.55
N GLN A 634 -5.38 7.90 14.48
CA GLN A 634 -5.18 6.46 14.51
C GLN A 634 -3.99 6.09 13.63
N ASN A 635 -3.14 5.21 14.15
CA ASN A 635 -2.15 4.54 13.33
C ASN A 635 -2.86 3.70 12.27
N GLY A 636 -2.38 3.76 11.03
CA GLY A 636 -2.86 2.87 9.98
C GLY A 636 -2.33 3.23 8.60
N ILE A 637 -2.78 2.42 7.65
CA ILE A 637 -2.34 2.36 6.27
C ILE A 637 -3.60 2.39 5.41
N VAL A 638 -4.08 3.58 5.05
CA VAL A 638 -5.36 3.79 4.37
C VAL A 638 -5.25 4.86 3.29
N GLY A 639 -5.61 4.54 2.06
CA GLY A 639 -5.42 5.46 0.95
C GLY A 639 -6.42 6.61 0.92
N VAL A 640 -6.01 7.61 0.15
CA VAL A 640 -6.68 8.91 0.02
C VAL A 640 -7.37 9.02 -1.35
N CYS A 641 -8.61 9.50 -1.37
CA CYS A 641 -9.32 9.91 -2.60
C CYS A 641 -9.53 11.41 -2.60
N LEU A 642 -9.34 12.07 -3.74
CA LEU A 642 -9.57 13.51 -3.89
C LEU A 642 -10.76 13.78 -4.81
N THR A 643 -11.63 14.69 -4.37
CA THR A 643 -12.62 15.34 -5.25
C THR A 643 -12.15 16.75 -5.60
N LYS A 644 -13.02 17.58 -6.21
CA LYS A 644 -12.69 18.98 -6.46
C LYS A 644 -12.30 19.76 -5.20
N SER A 645 -12.98 19.48 -4.08
CA SER A 645 -12.90 20.27 -2.85
C SER A 645 -12.55 19.44 -1.60
N LEU A 646 -12.62 18.10 -1.66
CA LEU A 646 -12.47 17.24 -0.49
C LEU A 646 -11.26 16.30 -0.58
N VAL A 647 -10.64 16.06 0.58
CA VAL A 647 -9.79 14.89 0.85
C VAL A 647 -10.66 13.87 1.56
N ILE A 648 -10.83 12.68 0.98
CA ILE A 648 -11.69 11.62 1.50
C ILE A 648 -10.82 10.45 1.95
N VAL A 649 -10.92 10.09 3.23
CA VAL A 649 -10.14 9.02 3.86
C VAL A 649 -10.97 8.36 4.96
N GLY A 650 -11.00 7.04 5.01
CA GLY A 650 -11.67 6.25 6.03
C GLY A 650 -10.75 5.86 7.18
N ASP A 651 -11.34 5.66 8.35
CA ASP A 651 -10.62 5.30 9.57
C ASP A 651 -9.90 3.95 9.41
N PRO A 652 -8.62 3.86 9.79
CA PRO A 652 -7.87 2.61 9.74
C PRO A 652 -8.23 1.63 10.86
N GLN A 653 -8.96 2.06 11.89
CA GLN A 653 -9.32 1.23 13.03
C GLN A 653 -10.79 1.39 13.40
N VAL A 654 -11.40 0.29 13.84
CA VAL A 654 -12.71 0.35 14.50
C VAL A 654 -12.56 0.87 15.93
N THR A 655 -13.46 1.77 16.33
CA THR A 655 -13.57 2.26 17.70
C THR A 655 -15.02 2.21 18.17
N ALA A 656 -15.23 2.29 19.48
CA ALA A 656 -16.55 2.27 20.11
C ALA A 656 -16.72 3.47 21.05
N PRO A 657 -16.72 4.71 20.51
CA PRO A 657 -17.01 5.88 21.33
C PRO A 657 -18.49 5.88 21.78
N PRO A 658 -18.84 6.58 22.88
CA PRO A 658 -20.20 6.49 23.46
C PRO A 658 -21.34 7.00 22.56
N ASP A 659 -21.03 7.82 21.56
CA ASP A 659 -21.97 8.55 20.72
C ASP A 659 -22.33 7.85 19.40
N ARG A 660 -21.68 6.71 19.08
CA ARG A 660 -22.00 5.91 17.88
C ARG A 660 -21.74 4.41 18.07
N PRO A 661 -22.35 3.55 17.24
CA PRO A 661 -22.03 2.13 17.24
C PRO A 661 -20.55 1.85 16.96
N ARG A 662 -20.05 0.74 17.52
CA ARG A 662 -18.71 0.23 17.21
C ARG A 662 -18.54 0.09 15.70
N GLY A 663 -17.49 0.70 15.18
CA GLY A 663 -17.20 0.74 13.75
C GLY A 663 -16.14 1.79 13.44
N ALA A 664 -15.99 2.09 12.16
CA ALA A 664 -15.08 3.09 11.61
C ALA A 664 -15.89 4.22 10.97
N MET A 665 -15.22 5.27 10.49
CA MET A 665 -15.86 6.37 9.76
C MET A 665 -15.18 6.59 8.40
N LEU A 666 -15.95 6.81 7.34
CA LEU A 666 -15.45 7.44 6.12
C LEU A 666 -15.51 8.95 6.33
N ARG A 667 -14.39 9.65 6.24
CA ARG A 667 -14.29 11.09 6.57
C ARG A 667 -13.96 11.93 5.35
N ALA A 668 -14.38 13.19 5.40
CA ALA A 668 -13.99 14.22 4.46
C ALA A 668 -13.35 15.41 5.17
N TYR A 669 -12.28 15.92 4.55
CA TYR A 669 -11.57 17.10 4.97
C TYR A 669 -11.58 18.13 3.84
N ASP A 670 -11.72 19.40 4.20
CA ASP A 670 -11.57 20.51 3.28
C ASP A 670 -10.12 20.60 2.77
N GLN A 671 -9.93 20.65 1.45
CA GLN A 671 -8.59 20.62 0.85
C GLN A 671 -7.74 21.85 1.16
N GLU A 672 -8.37 23.00 1.41
CA GLU A 672 -7.68 24.26 1.68
C GLU A 672 -7.16 24.31 3.12
N THR A 673 -8.01 23.91 4.07
CA THR A 673 -7.78 24.14 5.50
C THR A 673 -7.40 22.88 6.29
N GLY A 674 -7.64 21.69 5.74
CA GLY A 674 -7.49 20.43 6.46
C GLY A 674 -8.56 20.19 7.53
N LYS A 675 -9.58 21.05 7.61
CA LYS A 675 -10.68 20.90 8.56
C LYS A 675 -11.55 19.70 8.18
N GLU A 676 -11.85 18.82 9.13
CA GLU A 676 -12.87 17.78 8.95
C GLU A 676 -14.25 18.43 8.76
N VAL A 677 -14.90 18.14 7.63
CA VAL A 677 -16.20 18.72 7.22
C VAL A 677 -17.34 17.72 7.28
N GLY A 678 -17.04 16.42 7.34
CA GLY A 678 -18.05 15.41 7.59
C GLY A 678 -17.48 14.01 7.75
N ALA A 679 -18.32 13.12 8.27
CA ALA A 679 -18.00 11.72 8.47
C ALA A 679 -19.28 10.87 8.43
N VAL A 680 -19.22 9.71 7.78
CA VAL A 680 -20.30 8.71 7.77
C VAL A 680 -19.80 7.36 8.27
N TRP A 681 -20.67 6.62 8.96
CA TRP A 681 -20.29 5.39 9.64
C TRP A 681 -20.03 4.24 8.66
N MET A 682 -19.02 3.44 9.00
CA MET A 682 -18.67 2.17 8.35
C MET A 682 -18.65 1.05 9.40
N PRO A 683 -19.07 -0.18 9.05
CA PRO A 683 -19.10 -1.32 9.97
C PRO A 683 -17.71 -1.83 10.34
N SER A 684 -16.69 -1.54 9.52
CA SER A 684 -15.30 -1.92 9.73
C SER A 684 -14.38 -0.87 9.15
N SER A 685 -13.10 -0.94 9.51
CA SER A 685 -12.03 -0.08 8.99
C SER A 685 -11.97 -0.10 7.46
N GLN A 686 -11.51 1.01 6.89
CA GLN A 686 -11.08 1.03 5.49
C GLN A 686 -9.99 -0.02 5.29
N SER A 687 -10.13 -0.84 4.26
CA SER A 687 -9.15 -1.88 3.91
C SER A 687 -8.55 -1.69 2.51
N GLY A 688 -9.23 -0.96 1.62
CA GLY A 688 -8.76 -0.60 0.26
C GLY A 688 -8.90 0.90 0.02
N ASN A 689 -8.35 1.42 -1.09
CA ASN A 689 -8.42 2.87 -1.34
C ASN A 689 -9.83 3.26 -1.80
N PRO A 690 -10.43 4.33 -1.24
CA PRO A 690 -11.69 4.86 -1.72
C PRO A 690 -11.52 5.43 -3.13
N MET A 691 -12.62 5.45 -3.87
CA MET A 691 -12.71 6.11 -5.18
C MET A 691 -14.09 6.73 -5.34
N THR A 692 -14.21 7.74 -6.21
CA THR A 692 -15.50 8.38 -6.52
C THR A 692 -15.84 8.29 -8.00
N TYR A 693 -17.12 8.21 -8.32
CA TYR A 693 -17.60 8.13 -9.70
C TYR A 693 -18.95 8.82 -9.87
N MET A 694 -19.35 9.02 -11.12
CA MET A 694 -20.66 9.57 -11.50
C MET A 694 -21.38 8.58 -12.42
N VAL A 695 -22.64 8.28 -12.12
CA VAL A 695 -23.53 7.53 -13.02
C VAL A 695 -24.93 8.14 -12.97
N ASP A 696 -25.56 8.33 -14.14
CA ASP A 696 -26.86 8.98 -14.28
C ASP A 696 -26.99 10.34 -13.56
N GLY A 697 -25.90 11.10 -13.50
CA GLY A 697 -25.86 12.41 -12.81
C GLY A 697 -25.86 12.34 -11.28
N ARG A 698 -25.72 11.15 -10.68
CA ARG A 698 -25.52 10.98 -9.22
C ARG A 698 -24.09 10.55 -8.93
N GLN A 699 -23.45 11.28 -8.01
CA GLN A 699 -22.08 10.98 -7.56
C GLN A 699 -22.12 9.92 -6.46
N TYR A 700 -21.15 9.00 -6.53
CA TYR A 700 -20.95 7.93 -5.58
C TYR A 700 -19.52 7.94 -5.04
N ILE A 701 -19.34 7.43 -3.82
CA ILE A 701 -18.04 7.11 -3.23
C ILE A 701 -18.07 5.64 -2.84
N ILE A 702 -17.16 4.81 -3.36
CA ILE A 702 -17.05 3.41 -2.96
C ILE A 702 -15.75 3.18 -2.20
N VAL A 703 -15.84 2.36 -1.15
CA VAL A 703 -14.72 1.99 -0.30
C VAL A 703 -14.80 0.51 0.06
N ALA A 704 -13.66 -0.17 0.02
CA ALA A 704 -13.53 -1.52 0.58
C ALA A 704 -13.36 -1.42 2.10
N VAL A 705 -14.14 -2.22 2.83
CA VAL A 705 -14.02 -2.34 4.28
C VAL A 705 -13.81 -3.79 4.68
N GLY A 706 -13.06 -4.01 5.75
CA GLY A 706 -12.69 -5.34 6.23
C GLY A 706 -11.74 -5.23 7.41
N GLY A 707 -11.74 -6.25 8.29
CA GLY A 707 -10.77 -6.31 9.38
C GLY A 707 -11.27 -7.09 10.59
N GLY A 708 -10.35 -7.78 11.26
CA GLY A 708 -10.66 -8.60 12.44
C GLY A 708 -11.76 -9.62 12.17
N ASN A 709 -12.82 -9.59 12.98
CA ASN A 709 -13.98 -10.49 12.85
C ASN A 709 -15.01 -10.03 11.80
N TYR A 710 -14.74 -8.96 11.05
CA TYR A 710 -15.64 -8.45 10.02
C TYR A 710 -15.22 -8.93 8.62
N THR A 711 -16.13 -9.60 7.92
CA THR A 711 -15.90 -10.07 6.55
C THR A 711 -15.98 -8.93 5.55
N SER A 712 -15.13 -9.01 4.53
CA SER A 712 -14.86 -7.89 3.64
C SER A 712 -15.96 -7.63 2.63
N GLU A 713 -16.18 -6.35 2.34
CA GLU A 713 -17.16 -5.91 1.36
C GLU A 713 -16.82 -4.56 0.75
N TYR A 714 -17.49 -4.25 -0.36
CA TYR A 714 -17.57 -2.91 -0.90
C TYR A 714 -18.82 -2.20 -0.40
N ILE A 715 -18.69 -0.94 0.04
CA ILE A 715 -19.80 -0.09 0.44
C ILE A 715 -19.81 1.15 -0.45
N ALA A 716 -20.95 1.44 -1.09
CA ALA A 716 -21.16 2.63 -1.88
C ALA A 716 -21.98 3.70 -1.14
N PHE A 717 -21.30 4.81 -0.90
CA PHE A 717 -21.68 6.20 -0.62
C PHE A 717 -22.52 6.90 -1.69
N ALA A 718 -23.71 7.46 -1.41
CA ALA A 718 -24.27 8.51 -2.27
C ALA A 718 -25.16 9.48 -1.50
N LEU A 719 -25.37 10.69 -2.04
CA LEU A 719 -26.41 11.60 -1.51
C LEU A 719 -27.79 11.03 -1.82
N PRO A 720 -28.80 11.19 -0.93
CA PRO A 720 -30.18 10.86 -1.23
C PRO A 720 -30.64 11.53 -2.52
N GLN A 721 -31.54 10.88 -3.26
CA GLN A 721 -32.00 11.41 -4.55
C GLN A 721 -32.63 12.82 -4.43
N SER A 722 -33.18 13.17 -3.27
CA SER A 722 -33.72 14.51 -2.96
C SER A 722 -32.66 15.62 -2.88
N GLU A 723 -31.40 15.27 -2.63
CA GLU A 723 -30.25 16.19 -2.53
C GLU A 723 -29.51 16.33 -3.87
N VAL A 724 -29.79 15.45 -4.83
CA VAL A 724 -29.24 15.51 -6.18
C VAL A 724 -30.09 16.49 -6.99
N GLY A 725 -29.51 17.62 -7.42
CA GLY A 725 -30.19 18.59 -8.27
C GLY A 725 -30.81 17.91 -9.49
N ARG A 726 -32.02 18.36 -9.93
CA ARG A 726 -32.69 17.78 -11.11
C ARG A 726 -31.71 17.79 -12.30
N PRO A 727 -31.60 16.69 -13.06
CA PRO A 727 -30.77 16.67 -14.25
C PRO A 727 -31.16 17.84 -15.17
N THR A 728 -30.20 18.69 -15.51
CA THR A 728 -30.45 19.66 -16.58
C THR A 728 -30.51 18.87 -17.89
N ASN A 729 -31.55 19.12 -18.70
CA ASN A 729 -31.91 18.35 -19.91
C ASN A 729 -30.86 18.32 -21.04
N ASN A 730 -29.60 18.68 -20.80
CA ASN A 730 -28.55 18.83 -21.82
C ASN A 730 -27.53 17.68 -21.86
N GLN A 731 -27.81 16.51 -21.27
CA GLN A 731 -26.95 15.32 -21.39
C GLN A 731 -27.76 14.09 -21.82
N ARG A 732 -28.23 14.09 -23.07
CA ARG A 732 -28.62 12.88 -23.81
C ARG A 732 -27.66 12.66 -24.96
#